data_AF-A0A8K0N7S3-F1
#
_entry.id   AF-A0A8K0N7S3-F1
#
_cell.length_a   1.000
_cell.length_b   1.000
_cell.length_c   1.000
_cell.angle_alpha   90.00
_cell.angle_beta   90.00
_cell.angle_gamma   90.00
#
_symmetry.space_group_name_H-M   'P 1'
#
loop_
_entity.id
_entity.type
_entity.pdbx_description
1 polymer ?
#
loop_
_entity_poly.entity_id
_entity_poly.type
_entity_poly.pdbx_seq_one_letter_code
_entity_poly.pdbx_strand_id
1 'polypeptide(L)'
;MSAMTFMERVYMAIVILLVKLLRIKRYTKYKLEAAKQQLETTKNYPMVLVQIPMYNEKEELVELECQRWATMGVNIQYENRHNRNGYKAGALREGLSKSYVRDCQFVVIFDADFQPEQDYLMRTIPYLLTNHDLALVQARWRFVNADECILTRLQEMTLDYHFGVEQEVGSSTCSFFGFNGTAGVWRIQALHDAGGWKDRTTVEDMDLAVRASLRGWKFLFVGDLSVKNELPSTFKAYRFQQHRWSCGPANLFRKMFKEIAYCERVSTWKKIHVLYAFFFVRKIVAHFVTFFFYCIVIPACVLVQDIPLPKFVAVYIPAIITVLNCVTTPRSMHLLIFWILFENVMSMHRVKATIIGLLEANRVNEWVVTDKLGNALKQKANTSKSRTKKRFQFGDRIHLMEIFMGSFLLYCGIYDFTFGNDLFYVYLFFQASAFFIAGFGYVVNADECILTRLQEMTLDYHFGVEQEVGSSTCSFFGFNGTAGVWRIQALHDAGGWKDRTTVEDMDLAVRASLRGWKFLFVGDLSVKNELPSTFKAYRFQQHRWSCGPANLFRKMFKEIAYCERVSTWKKIHVLYAFFFVRKIVAHFVTFFFYCIVIPACVLVQDIPLPKFVAVYIPAIITVLNCVTTPRSMHLLIFWILFENVMSMHRVKATIIGLLEANRVNEWVVTDKLGNALKQKANTSKSRTKKRFQFGDRIHLMEIFMGSFLLYCGIYDFTFGNDLFYVYLFFQASAFFIAGFGYVGTFVSN
;
A
#
# COMPACT_ATOMS: atom_id res chain seq x y z
N MET A 1 22.78 -8.88 21.33
CA MET A 1 22.27 -8.70 19.95
C MET A 1 21.78 -7.28 19.68
N SER A 2 20.88 -6.70 20.49
CA SER A 2 20.38 -5.32 20.29
C SER A 2 21.48 -4.24 20.32
N ALA A 3 22.50 -4.41 21.16
CA ALA A 3 23.67 -3.52 21.15
C ALA A 3 24.45 -3.59 19.82
N MET A 4 24.53 -4.77 19.19
CA MET A 4 25.24 -4.94 17.90
C MET A 4 24.52 -4.18 16.78
N THR A 5 23.20 -4.30 16.69
CA THR A 5 22.40 -3.59 15.69
C THR A 5 22.41 -2.09 15.94
N PHE A 6 22.33 -1.65 17.21
CA PHE A 6 22.45 -0.24 17.55
C PHE A 6 23.81 0.34 17.15
N MET A 7 24.92 -0.30 17.55
CA MET A 7 26.27 0.14 17.20
C MET A 7 26.48 0.20 15.70
N GLU A 8 25.94 -0.77 14.95
CA GLU A 8 25.98 -0.74 13.50
C GLU A 8 25.22 0.46 12.92
N ARG A 9 23.99 0.72 13.38
CA ARG A 9 23.17 1.84 12.91
C ARG A 9 23.83 3.19 13.21
N VAL A 10 24.41 3.34 14.40
CA VAL A 10 25.17 4.53 14.78
C VAL A 10 26.42 4.70 13.91
N TYR A 11 27.19 3.63 13.68
CA TYR A 11 28.34 3.65 12.77
C TYR A 11 27.94 4.10 11.36
N MET A 12 26.89 3.52 10.78
CA MET A 12 26.42 3.91 9.45
C MET A 12 25.95 5.37 9.41
N ALA A 13 25.27 5.83 10.46
CA ALA A 13 24.81 7.21 10.59
C ALA A 13 25.98 8.21 10.64
N ILE A 14 27.02 7.91 11.43
CA ILE A 14 28.22 8.75 11.51
C ILE A 14 28.92 8.79 10.15
N VAL A 15 29.14 7.63 9.51
CA VAL A 15 29.82 7.58 8.20
C VAL A 15 29.04 8.36 7.14
N ILE A 16 27.72 8.16 7.04
CA ILE A 16 26.93 8.88 6.03
C ILE A 16 26.86 10.39 6.31
N LEU A 17 26.84 10.79 7.59
CA LEU A 17 26.90 12.19 7.99
C LEU A 17 28.23 12.81 7.55
N LEU A 18 29.36 12.14 7.81
CA LEU A 18 30.69 12.60 7.38
C LEU A 18 30.80 12.69 5.85
N VAL A 19 30.33 11.67 5.12
CA VAL A 19 30.33 11.67 3.65
C VAL A 19 29.52 12.86 3.11
N LYS A 20 28.35 13.15 3.70
CA LYS A 20 27.50 14.27 3.30
C LYS A 20 28.08 15.63 3.67
N LEU A 21 28.60 15.79 4.88
CA LEU A 21 29.18 17.05 5.38
C LEU A 21 30.45 17.43 4.61
N LEU A 22 31.34 16.46 4.40
CA LEU A 22 32.60 16.71 3.69
C LEU A 22 32.42 16.81 2.18
N ARG A 23 31.26 16.40 1.63
CA ARG A 23 30.99 16.24 0.18
C ARG A 23 32.02 15.36 -0.55
N ILE A 24 32.85 14.61 0.19
CA ILE A 24 33.82 13.66 -0.35
C ILE A 24 33.09 12.35 -0.60
N LYS A 25 32.33 12.28 -1.69
CA LYS A 25 31.82 11.00 -2.17
C LYS A 25 32.98 10.26 -2.85
N ARG A 26 33.07 8.95 -2.69
CA ARG A 26 34.20 8.19 -3.27
C ARG A 26 34.36 8.40 -4.77
N TYR A 27 33.25 8.62 -5.47
CA TYR A 27 33.25 8.86 -6.91
C TYR A 27 33.62 10.28 -7.35
N THR A 28 33.57 11.30 -6.48
CA THR A 28 33.96 12.67 -6.87
C THR A 28 35.48 12.82 -7.03
N LYS A 29 36.26 11.81 -6.61
CA LYS A 29 37.71 11.74 -6.80
C LYS A 29 38.13 11.42 -8.24
N TYR A 30 37.23 10.86 -9.05
CA TYR A 30 37.56 10.47 -10.42
C TYR A 30 37.48 11.68 -11.37
N LYS A 31 38.53 11.88 -12.17
CA LYS A 31 38.53 12.86 -13.28
C LYS A 31 37.91 12.20 -14.51
N LEU A 32 36.59 12.34 -14.66
CA LEU A 32 35.82 11.59 -15.66
C LEU A 32 35.73 12.28 -17.03
N GLU A 33 36.07 13.56 -17.14
CA GLU A 33 35.79 14.35 -18.34
C GLU A 33 36.49 13.80 -19.59
N ALA A 34 37.77 13.39 -19.47
CA ALA A 34 38.48 12.76 -20.57
C ALA A 34 37.82 11.44 -21.02
N ALA A 35 37.37 10.60 -20.06
CA ALA A 35 36.71 9.33 -20.37
C ALA A 35 35.31 9.53 -20.98
N LYS A 36 34.57 10.58 -20.59
CA LYS A 36 33.29 10.95 -21.21
C LYS A 36 33.50 11.41 -22.65
N GLN A 37 34.48 12.30 -22.89
CA GLN A 37 34.80 12.80 -24.21
C GLN A 37 35.26 11.67 -25.16
N GLN A 38 36.02 10.71 -24.63
CA GLN A 38 36.37 9.49 -25.35
C GLN A 38 35.12 8.66 -25.71
N LEU A 39 34.16 8.52 -24.78
CA LEU A 39 32.92 7.77 -25.06
C LEU A 39 32.07 8.44 -26.15
N GLU A 40 31.93 9.76 -26.10
CA GLU A 40 31.17 10.55 -27.08
C GLU A 40 31.76 10.47 -28.49
N THR A 41 33.09 10.45 -28.58
CA THR A 41 33.81 10.36 -29.86
C THR A 41 33.77 8.97 -30.48
N THR A 42 33.70 7.91 -29.66
CA THR A 42 33.74 6.52 -30.15
C THR A 42 32.48 6.11 -30.94
N LYS A 43 31.34 6.81 -30.78
CA LYS A 43 30.04 6.57 -31.47
C LYS A 43 29.54 5.10 -31.48
N ASN A 44 30.14 4.20 -30.72
CA ASN A 44 29.72 2.81 -30.61
C ASN A 44 28.43 2.76 -29.78
N TYR A 45 27.32 2.42 -30.43
CA TYR A 45 26.06 2.19 -29.75
C TYR A 45 26.14 0.90 -28.92
N PRO A 46 25.61 0.89 -27.68
CA PRO A 46 25.60 -0.31 -26.87
C PRO A 46 24.74 -1.38 -27.55
N MET A 47 25.21 -2.62 -27.51
CA MET A 47 24.40 -3.77 -27.90
C MET A 47 23.37 -4.05 -26.80
N VAL A 48 22.12 -4.25 -27.19
CA VAL A 48 21.01 -4.57 -26.30
C VAL A 48 20.66 -6.04 -26.46
N LEU A 49 20.80 -6.80 -25.38
CA LEU A 49 20.38 -8.19 -25.34
C LEU A 49 19.04 -8.31 -24.61
N VAL A 50 18.01 -8.81 -25.29
CA VAL A 50 16.71 -9.13 -24.72
C VAL A 50 16.58 -10.64 -24.59
N GLN A 51 16.46 -11.13 -23.35
CA GLN A 51 16.32 -12.56 -23.07
C GLN A 51 14.94 -12.89 -22.51
N ILE A 52 14.26 -13.88 -23.09
CA ILE A 52 13.01 -14.43 -22.56
C ILE A 52 13.29 -15.83 -21.97
N PRO A 53 12.94 -16.07 -20.69
CA PRO A 53 13.27 -17.33 -20.01
C PRO A 53 12.36 -18.52 -20.36
N MET A 54 11.27 -18.34 -21.12
CA MET A 54 10.37 -19.42 -21.57
C MET A 54 9.32 -18.94 -22.59
N TYR A 55 8.94 -19.83 -23.51
CA TYR A 55 7.82 -19.68 -24.46
C TYR A 55 6.51 -19.33 -23.76
N ASN A 56 5.91 -18.20 -24.13
CA ASN A 56 4.56 -17.80 -23.74
C ASN A 56 3.92 -16.91 -24.81
N GLU A 57 2.60 -16.66 -24.73
CA GLU A 57 1.87 -15.82 -25.70
C GLU A 57 2.42 -14.40 -25.89
N LYS A 58 3.31 -13.92 -25.02
CA LYS A 58 3.94 -12.60 -25.13
C LYS A 58 5.26 -12.64 -25.90
N GLU A 59 5.77 -13.82 -26.24
CA GLU A 59 7.02 -13.97 -26.98
C GLU A 59 6.96 -13.26 -28.32
N GLU A 60 5.92 -13.55 -29.09
CA GLU A 60 5.69 -12.96 -30.42
C GLU A 60 5.66 -11.43 -30.37
N LEU A 61 5.05 -10.86 -29.31
CA LEU A 61 4.99 -9.41 -29.14
C LEU A 61 6.36 -8.79 -28.84
N VAL A 62 7.20 -9.47 -28.04
CA VAL A 62 8.53 -8.97 -27.71
C VAL A 62 9.48 -9.16 -28.88
N GLU A 63 9.40 -10.28 -29.58
CA GLU A 63 10.19 -10.54 -30.79
C GLU A 63 9.87 -9.49 -31.87
N LEU A 64 8.58 -9.24 -32.14
CA LEU A 64 8.14 -8.22 -33.09
C LEU A 64 8.67 -6.82 -32.73
N GLU A 65 8.62 -6.47 -31.45
CA GLU A 65 9.16 -5.19 -30.97
C GLU A 65 10.69 -5.14 -31.13
N CYS A 66 11.42 -6.23 -30.86
CA CYS A 66 12.86 -6.31 -31.10
C CYS A 66 13.20 -6.15 -32.59
N GLN A 67 12.44 -6.81 -33.47
CA GLN A 67 12.59 -6.65 -34.93
C GLN A 67 12.34 -5.21 -35.36
N ARG A 68 11.36 -4.53 -34.78
CA ARG A 68 11.10 -3.10 -35.05
C ARG A 68 12.27 -2.21 -34.62
N TRP A 69 12.89 -2.46 -33.48
CA TRP A 69 14.09 -1.69 -33.07
C TRP A 69 15.30 -2.00 -33.95
N ALA A 70 15.46 -3.25 -34.38
CA ALA A 70 16.50 -3.65 -35.32
C ALA A 70 16.36 -2.93 -36.67
N THR A 71 15.14 -2.79 -37.21
CA THR A 71 14.91 -2.02 -38.45
C THR A 71 15.17 -0.53 -38.30
N MET A 72 15.09 0.01 -37.08
CA MET A 72 15.50 1.39 -36.76
C MET A 72 17.02 1.54 -36.57
N GLY A 73 17.81 0.48 -36.80
CA GLY A 73 19.27 0.51 -36.70
C GLY A 73 19.82 0.31 -35.28
N VAL A 74 18.99 -0.09 -34.31
CA VAL A 74 19.47 -0.44 -32.97
C VAL A 74 20.10 -1.82 -33.00
N ASN A 75 21.32 -1.95 -32.47
CA ASN A 75 21.98 -3.25 -32.30
C ASN A 75 21.31 -4.02 -31.15
N ILE A 76 20.23 -4.74 -31.48
CA ILE A 76 19.43 -5.52 -30.54
C ILE A 76 19.44 -7.00 -30.92
N GLN A 77 19.65 -7.85 -29.93
CA GLN A 77 19.62 -9.30 -30.09
C GLN A 77 18.49 -9.88 -29.23
N TYR A 78 17.70 -10.75 -29.84
CA TYR A 78 16.59 -11.45 -29.19
C TYR A 78 16.98 -12.91 -28.96
N GLU A 79 16.87 -13.38 -27.72
CA GLU A 79 17.25 -14.75 -27.33
C GLU A 79 16.15 -15.39 -26.47
N ASN A 80 15.73 -16.59 -26.85
CA ASN A 80 14.76 -17.39 -26.10
C ASN A 80 15.42 -18.66 -25.53
N ARG A 81 15.00 -19.05 -24.32
CA ARG A 81 15.46 -20.27 -23.65
C ARG A 81 14.34 -21.30 -23.58
N HIS A 82 14.66 -22.54 -23.96
CA HIS A 82 13.71 -23.66 -23.90
C HIS A 82 13.48 -24.23 -22.49
N ASN A 83 14.24 -23.78 -21.47
CA ASN A 83 14.11 -24.24 -20.10
C ASN A 83 14.31 -23.10 -19.07
N ARG A 84 13.79 -23.31 -17.85
CA ARG A 84 13.92 -22.36 -16.73
C ARG A 84 15.05 -22.71 -15.76
N ASN A 85 15.99 -23.58 -16.16
CA ASN A 85 17.07 -24.00 -15.27
C ASN A 85 17.94 -22.80 -14.90
N GLY A 86 18.22 -22.68 -13.60
CA GLY A 86 18.96 -21.57 -13.01
C GLY A 86 18.25 -20.21 -13.05
N TYR A 87 16.97 -20.15 -13.45
CA TYR A 87 16.17 -18.92 -13.53
C TYR A 87 16.95 -17.76 -14.20
N LYS A 88 17.07 -16.61 -13.51
CA LYS A 88 17.79 -15.42 -13.96
C LYS A 88 19.29 -15.67 -14.12
N ALA A 89 19.92 -16.37 -13.18
CA ALA A 89 21.34 -16.72 -13.24
C ALA A 89 21.67 -17.54 -14.50
N GLY A 90 20.81 -18.52 -14.83
CA GLY A 90 20.94 -19.35 -16.02
C GLY A 90 20.82 -18.52 -17.30
N ALA A 91 19.89 -17.57 -17.34
CA ALA A 91 19.69 -16.70 -18.51
C ALA A 91 20.92 -15.81 -18.76
N LEU A 92 21.41 -15.16 -17.70
CA LEU A 92 22.60 -14.31 -17.77
C LEU A 92 23.86 -15.10 -18.14
N ARG A 93 24.00 -16.34 -17.64
CA ARG A 93 25.11 -17.23 -18.01
C ARG A 93 25.11 -17.57 -19.49
N GLU A 94 23.96 -17.95 -20.03
CA GLU A 94 23.80 -18.29 -21.44
C GLU A 94 23.95 -17.06 -22.35
N GLY A 95 23.41 -15.92 -21.92
CA GLY A 95 23.54 -14.66 -22.66
C GLY A 95 25.00 -14.22 -22.80
N LEU A 96 25.79 -14.36 -21.74
CA LEU A 96 27.22 -14.00 -21.74
C LEU A 96 28.10 -14.99 -22.52
N SER A 97 27.63 -16.19 -22.87
CA SER A 97 28.41 -17.14 -23.67
C SER A 97 28.26 -16.96 -25.18
N LYS A 98 27.41 -16.03 -25.62
CA LYS A 98 27.11 -15.80 -27.04
C LYS A 98 28.27 -15.08 -27.73
N SER A 99 28.46 -15.37 -29.02
CA SER A 99 29.59 -14.86 -29.82
C SER A 99 29.63 -13.33 -29.87
N TYR A 100 28.49 -12.68 -30.02
CA TYR A 100 28.36 -11.22 -30.08
C TYR A 100 28.71 -10.50 -28.76
N VAL A 101 28.87 -11.22 -27.65
CA VAL A 101 29.32 -10.66 -26.36
C VAL A 101 30.85 -10.58 -26.27
N ARG A 102 31.59 -11.33 -27.10
CA ARG A 102 33.06 -11.41 -27.03
C ARG A 102 33.74 -10.06 -27.20
N ASP A 103 33.13 -9.16 -27.97
CA ASP A 103 33.65 -7.81 -28.22
C ASP A 103 33.21 -6.79 -27.16
N CYS A 104 32.41 -7.21 -26.17
CA CYS A 104 31.95 -6.35 -25.08
C CYS A 104 32.91 -6.37 -23.89
N GLN A 105 33.21 -5.19 -23.34
CA GLN A 105 34.03 -5.06 -22.11
C GLN A 105 33.17 -4.94 -20.83
N PHE A 106 31.96 -4.40 -20.98
CA PHE A 106 31.04 -4.13 -19.90
C PHE A 106 29.67 -4.72 -20.20
N VAL A 107 28.94 -5.09 -19.15
CA VAL A 107 27.54 -5.54 -19.24
C VAL A 107 26.69 -4.79 -18.23
N VAL A 108 25.56 -4.25 -18.67
CA VAL A 108 24.55 -3.64 -17.81
C VAL A 108 23.36 -4.59 -17.70
N ILE A 109 22.77 -4.67 -16.51
CA ILE A 109 21.63 -5.56 -16.24
C ILE A 109 20.45 -4.73 -15.79
N PHE A 110 19.32 -4.88 -16.47
CA PHE A 110 18.04 -4.31 -16.08
C PHE A 110 16.98 -5.40 -16.01
N ASP A 111 16.25 -5.45 -14.91
CA ASP A 111 14.98 -6.19 -14.84
C ASP A 111 13.94 -5.50 -15.73
N ALA A 112 12.96 -6.27 -16.22
CA ALA A 112 11.97 -5.78 -17.19
C ALA A 112 11.07 -4.64 -16.67
N ASP A 113 11.00 -4.42 -15.35
CA ASP A 113 10.27 -3.33 -14.70
C ASP A 113 11.12 -2.05 -14.47
N PHE A 114 12.38 -2.03 -14.92
CA PHE A 114 13.28 -0.89 -14.74
C PHE A 114 13.29 0.05 -15.95
N GLN A 115 13.32 1.35 -15.68
CA GLN A 115 13.32 2.43 -16.66
C GLN A 115 14.54 3.32 -16.42
N PRO A 116 15.70 3.04 -17.06
CA PRO A 116 16.87 3.90 -17.01
C PRO A 116 16.66 5.19 -17.82
N GLU A 117 17.31 6.27 -17.39
CA GLU A 117 17.37 7.52 -18.16
C GLU A 117 18.35 7.38 -19.34
N GLN A 118 18.18 8.20 -20.37
CA GLN A 118 18.96 8.11 -21.63
C GLN A 118 20.47 8.32 -21.41
N ASP A 119 20.86 9.08 -20.40
CA ASP A 119 22.24 9.40 -20.03
C ASP A 119 22.88 8.36 -19.08
N TYR A 120 22.19 7.26 -18.77
CA TYR A 120 22.62 6.30 -17.74
C TYR A 120 24.04 5.77 -17.97
N LEU A 121 24.33 5.26 -19.16
CA LEU A 121 25.65 4.67 -19.47
C LEU A 121 26.77 5.72 -19.48
N MET A 122 26.47 6.93 -19.98
CA MET A 122 27.38 8.08 -19.95
C MET A 122 27.77 8.48 -18.52
N ARG A 123 26.90 8.18 -17.55
CA ARG A 123 27.11 8.49 -16.14
C ARG A 123 27.71 7.33 -15.34
N THR A 124 27.83 6.13 -15.91
CA THR A 124 28.37 4.95 -15.22
C THR A 124 29.69 4.43 -15.80
N ILE A 125 29.80 4.31 -17.13
CA ILE A 125 30.97 3.72 -17.80
C ILE A 125 32.28 4.47 -17.52
N PRO A 126 32.31 5.83 -17.48
CA PRO A 126 33.56 6.56 -17.24
C PRO A 126 34.29 6.14 -15.95
N TYR A 127 33.56 5.74 -14.90
CA TYR A 127 34.18 5.22 -13.67
C TYR A 127 34.96 3.93 -13.90
N LEU A 128 34.41 3.00 -14.68
CA LEU A 128 35.04 1.72 -15.01
C LEU A 128 36.23 1.92 -15.97
N LEU A 129 36.17 2.91 -16.85
CA LEU A 129 37.31 3.24 -17.71
C LEU A 129 38.47 3.86 -16.92
N THR A 130 38.15 4.75 -15.98
CA THR A 130 39.16 5.46 -15.19
C THR A 130 39.81 4.57 -14.12
N ASN A 131 39.12 3.52 -13.65
CA ASN A 131 39.60 2.64 -12.60
C ASN A 131 39.48 1.16 -12.98
N HIS A 132 40.62 0.54 -13.26
CA HIS A 132 40.72 -0.85 -13.67
C HIS A 132 40.38 -1.85 -12.56
N ASP A 133 40.44 -1.47 -11.27
CA ASP A 133 40.07 -2.34 -10.14
C ASP A 133 38.56 -2.39 -9.89
N LEU A 134 37.77 -1.52 -10.54
CA LEU A 134 36.32 -1.51 -10.39
C LEU A 134 35.69 -2.64 -11.21
N ALA A 135 34.93 -3.49 -10.53
CA ALA A 135 34.10 -4.52 -11.15
C ALA A 135 32.68 -4.05 -11.38
N LEU A 136 32.11 -3.26 -10.46
CA LEU A 136 30.69 -2.89 -10.47
C LEU A 136 30.51 -1.41 -10.16
N VAL A 137 29.69 -0.75 -10.98
CA VAL A 137 29.08 0.56 -10.70
C VAL A 137 27.57 0.39 -10.56
N GLN A 138 27.02 0.69 -9.39
CA GLN A 138 25.60 0.53 -9.07
C GLN A 138 24.90 1.89 -8.93
N ALA A 139 23.75 2.04 -9.58
CA ALA A 139 22.87 3.18 -9.41
C ALA A 139 21.80 2.92 -8.32
N ARG A 140 21.26 4.00 -7.76
CA ARG A 140 20.16 3.96 -6.79
C ARG A 140 18.84 3.59 -7.47
N TRP A 141 17.96 2.90 -6.75
CA TRP A 141 16.59 2.66 -7.21
C TRP A 141 15.64 3.79 -6.80
N ARG A 142 14.65 4.08 -7.63
CA ARG A 142 13.52 4.95 -7.31
C ARG A 142 12.21 4.34 -7.77
N PHE A 143 11.15 4.55 -7.02
CA PHE A 143 9.90 3.82 -7.23
C PHE A 143 8.84 4.68 -7.93
N VAL A 144 8.27 4.19 -9.04
CA VAL A 144 7.23 4.92 -9.79
C VAL A 144 5.86 4.88 -9.11
N ASN A 145 5.60 3.85 -8.30
CA ASN A 145 4.34 3.62 -7.60
C ASN A 145 4.47 3.77 -6.07
N ALA A 146 5.47 4.51 -5.57
CA ALA A 146 5.62 4.75 -4.14
C ALA A 146 4.34 5.32 -3.51
N ASP A 147 3.68 6.25 -4.22
CA ASP A 147 2.47 6.93 -3.75
C ASP A 147 1.17 6.16 -4.02
N GLU A 148 1.24 4.92 -4.50
CA GLU A 148 0.04 4.16 -4.88
C GLU A 148 -0.83 3.77 -3.67
N CYS A 149 -0.21 3.21 -2.63
CA CYS A 149 -0.89 2.83 -1.39
C CYS A 149 0.03 2.95 -0.16
N ILE A 150 -0.52 2.73 1.04
CA ILE A 150 0.29 2.77 2.27
C ILE A 150 1.39 1.73 2.22
N LEU A 151 1.10 0.52 1.71
CA LEU A 151 2.09 -0.56 1.60
C LEU A 151 3.32 -0.16 0.76
N THR A 152 3.13 0.48 -0.41
CA THR A 152 4.24 0.94 -1.26
C THR A 152 5.02 2.07 -0.61
N ARG A 153 4.35 2.96 0.15
CA ARG A 153 5.02 4.03 0.91
C ARG A 153 5.90 3.48 2.05
N LEU A 154 5.40 2.47 2.78
CA LEU A 154 6.17 1.84 3.85
C LEU A 154 7.39 1.09 3.30
N GLN A 155 7.24 0.43 2.15
CA GLN A 155 8.36 -0.21 1.44
C GLN A 155 9.43 0.78 0.99
N GLU A 156 9.02 1.93 0.42
CA GLU A 156 9.95 2.99 0.03
C GLU A 156 10.81 3.42 1.21
N MET A 157 10.22 3.66 2.40
CA MET A 157 10.98 4.07 3.58
C MET A 157 12.10 3.08 3.93
N THR A 158 11.82 1.78 3.88
CA THR A 158 12.82 0.72 4.16
C THR A 158 13.90 0.67 3.08
N LEU A 159 13.52 0.79 1.81
CA LEU A 159 14.45 0.70 0.69
C LEU A 159 15.31 1.95 0.51
N ASP A 160 14.77 3.14 0.77
CA ASP A 160 15.53 4.39 0.70
C ASP A 160 16.65 4.43 1.74
N TYR A 161 16.43 3.85 2.91
CA TYR A 161 17.50 3.63 3.88
C TYR A 161 18.56 2.65 3.34
N HIS A 162 18.13 1.52 2.79
CA HIS A 162 19.05 0.52 2.23
C HIS A 162 19.98 1.11 1.16
N PHE A 163 19.42 1.83 0.17
CA PHE A 163 20.22 2.43 -0.90
C PHE A 163 20.97 3.69 -0.45
N GLY A 164 20.29 4.59 0.28
CA GLY A 164 20.83 5.90 0.64
C GLY A 164 21.86 5.86 1.77
N VAL A 165 21.90 4.78 2.55
CA VAL A 165 22.82 4.61 3.69
C VAL A 165 23.63 3.33 3.54
N GLU A 166 23.02 2.15 3.51
CA GLU A 166 23.78 0.89 3.61
C GLU A 166 24.73 0.68 2.42
N GLN A 167 24.28 0.95 1.18
CA GLN A 167 25.13 0.80 0.00
C GLN A 167 26.19 1.90 -0.13
N GLU A 168 25.83 3.15 0.19
CA GLU A 168 26.76 4.28 0.16
C GLU A 168 27.89 4.09 1.19
N VAL A 169 27.54 3.65 2.41
CA VAL A 169 28.51 3.33 3.46
C VAL A 169 29.40 2.16 3.03
N GLY A 170 28.83 1.06 2.51
CA GLY A 170 29.61 -0.10 2.05
C GLY A 170 30.57 0.22 0.90
N SER A 171 30.11 1.02 -0.06
CA SER A 171 30.92 1.57 -1.16
C SER A 171 32.07 2.44 -0.63
N SER A 172 31.80 3.31 0.33
CA SER A 172 32.78 4.28 0.84
C SER A 172 33.83 3.65 1.77
N THR A 173 33.46 2.71 2.63
CA THR A 173 34.34 2.19 3.69
C THR A 173 35.05 0.89 3.30
N CYS A 174 34.40 0.01 2.55
CA CYS A 174 34.92 -1.32 2.24
C CYS A 174 34.99 -1.63 0.76
N SER A 175 34.61 -0.68 -0.12
CA SER A 175 34.52 -0.91 -1.57
C SER A 175 33.62 -2.10 -1.92
N PHE A 176 32.59 -2.37 -1.11
CA PHE A 176 31.74 -3.54 -1.25
C PHE A 176 30.34 -3.31 -0.69
N PHE A 177 29.37 -3.80 -1.46
CA PHE A 177 27.98 -3.98 -1.08
C PHE A 177 27.43 -5.15 -1.92
N GLY A 178 26.34 -5.76 -1.48
CA GLY A 178 25.68 -6.80 -2.28
C GLY A 178 25.10 -6.20 -3.56
N PHE A 179 25.34 -6.83 -4.71
CA PHE A 179 24.69 -6.43 -5.95
C PHE A 179 23.20 -6.72 -5.86
N ASN A 180 22.36 -5.80 -6.33
CA ASN A 180 20.90 -5.89 -6.19
C ASN A 180 20.23 -6.58 -7.39
N GLY A 181 21.03 -7.19 -8.27
CA GLY A 181 20.56 -7.92 -9.44
C GLY A 181 20.22 -7.07 -10.66
N THR A 182 20.18 -5.74 -10.56
CA THR A 182 19.76 -4.82 -11.63
C THR A 182 20.28 -3.40 -11.40
N ALA A 183 20.22 -2.54 -12.42
CA ALA A 183 20.70 -1.16 -12.41
C ALA A 183 22.18 -1.04 -12.01
N GLY A 184 22.99 -2.01 -12.44
CA GLY A 184 24.43 -2.01 -12.24
C GLY A 184 25.17 -2.39 -13.52
N VAL A 185 26.32 -1.73 -13.74
CA VAL A 185 27.23 -2.01 -14.85
C VAL A 185 28.43 -2.79 -14.32
N TRP A 186 28.63 -3.98 -14.88
CA TRP A 186 29.70 -4.90 -14.55
C TRP A 186 30.80 -4.87 -15.60
N ARG A 187 32.06 -4.99 -15.16
CA ARG A 187 33.18 -5.40 -16.00
C ARG A 187 33.06 -6.89 -16.27
N ILE A 188 33.06 -7.29 -17.55
CA ILE A 188 32.92 -8.69 -17.94
C ILE A 188 34.10 -9.55 -17.42
N GLN A 189 35.32 -9.02 -17.43
CA GLN A 189 36.48 -9.69 -16.83
C GLN A 189 36.26 -10.06 -15.36
N ALA A 190 35.68 -9.17 -14.57
CA ALA A 190 35.41 -9.45 -13.16
C ALA A 190 34.37 -10.57 -12.97
N LEU A 191 33.41 -10.70 -13.90
CA LEU A 191 32.47 -11.82 -13.92
C LEU A 191 33.19 -13.14 -14.20
N HIS A 192 34.09 -13.16 -15.19
CA HIS A 192 34.90 -14.35 -15.50
C HIS A 192 35.80 -14.75 -14.33
N ASP A 193 36.51 -13.80 -13.73
CA ASP A 193 37.40 -14.05 -12.58
C ASP A 193 36.66 -14.59 -11.36
N ALA A 194 35.40 -14.16 -11.17
CA ALA A 194 34.53 -14.66 -10.12
C ALA A 194 33.97 -16.06 -10.41
N GLY A 195 34.08 -16.56 -11.66
CA GLY A 195 33.53 -17.84 -12.10
C GLY A 195 32.09 -17.76 -12.62
N GLY A 196 31.66 -16.58 -13.09
CA GLY A 196 30.35 -16.35 -13.72
C GLY A 196 29.15 -16.43 -12.77
N TRP A 197 27.95 -16.56 -13.36
CA TRP A 197 26.68 -16.68 -12.64
C TRP A 197 26.48 -18.12 -12.14
N LYS A 198 26.19 -18.24 -10.84
CA LYS A 198 25.88 -19.52 -10.18
C LYS A 198 24.45 -19.49 -9.65
N ASP A 199 23.72 -20.58 -9.83
CA ASP A 199 22.32 -20.79 -9.49
C ASP A 199 22.13 -21.58 -8.17
N ARG A 200 23.16 -21.62 -7.32
CA ARG A 200 23.16 -22.38 -6.05
C ARG A 200 22.29 -21.79 -4.94
N THR A 201 21.81 -20.56 -5.11
CA THR A 201 20.92 -19.82 -4.19
C THR A 201 19.96 -18.94 -4.98
N THR A 202 18.91 -18.43 -4.34
CA THR A 202 17.93 -17.48 -4.91
C THR A 202 18.43 -16.03 -4.99
N VAL A 203 19.70 -15.80 -4.63
CA VAL A 203 20.40 -14.51 -4.62
C VAL A 203 21.72 -14.63 -5.38
N GLU A 204 21.62 -15.03 -6.65
CA GLU A 204 22.74 -15.23 -7.55
C GLU A 204 23.60 -13.97 -7.72
N ASP A 205 22.97 -12.81 -7.61
CA ASP A 205 23.55 -11.47 -7.68
C ASP A 205 24.48 -11.19 -6.49
N MET A 206 24.01 -11.49 -5.28
CA MET A 206 24.80 -11.37 -4.07
C MET A 206 25.94 -12.39 -4.02
N ASP A 207 25.68 -13.62 -4.49
CA ASP A 207 26.71 -14.66 -4.59
C ASP A 207 27.88 -14.21 -5.49
N LEU A 208 27.55 -13.70 -6.68
CA LEU A 208 28.53 -13.11 -7.60
C LEU A 208 29.27 -11.93 -6.97
N ALA A 209 28.54 -11.04 -6.29
CA ALA A 209 29.13 -9.88 -5.62
C ALA A 209 30.20 -10.28 -4.59
N VAL A 210 29.88 -11.26 -3.74
CA VAL A 210 30.82 -11.77 -2.73
C VAL A 210 32.03 -12.40 -3.40
N ARG A 211 31.82 -13.30 -4.38
CA ARG A 211 32.92 -13.96 -5.09
C ARG A 211 33.86 -12.98 -5.79
N ALA A 212 33.31 -11.99 -6.51
CA ALA A 212 34.11 -10.95 -7.14
C ALA A 212 34.92 -10.16 -6.09
N SER A 213 34.30 -9.79 -4.96
CA SER A 213 35.01 -9.09 -3.90
C SER A 213 36.12 -9.94 -3.24
N LEU A 214 35.96 -11.27 -3.14
CA LEU A 214 37.01 -12.18 -2.66
C LEU A 214 38.17 -12.31 -3.66
N ARG A 215 37.96 -11.95 -4.93
CA ARG A 215 39.00 -11.83 -5.94
C ARG A 215 39.70 -10.45 -5.93
N GLY A 216 39.37 -9.57 -4.99
CA GLY A 216 39.98 -8.26 -4.83
C GLY A 216 39.29 -7.11 -5.59
N TRP A 217 38.26 -7.43 -6.37
CA TRP A 217 37.51 -6.43 -7.13
C TRP A 217 36.77 -5.42 -6.24
N LYS A 218 36.70 -4.16 -6.69
CA LYS A 218 36.10 -3.03 -5.95
C LYS A 218 34.78 -2.59 -6.56
N PHE A 219 33.86 -2.16 -5.69
CA PHE A 219 32.49 -1.82 -6.04
C PHE A 219 32.24 -0.35 -5.73
N LEU A 220 31.51 0.33 -6.61
CA LEU A 220 31.18 1.74 -6.49
C LEU A 220 29.66 1.94 -6.57
N PHE A 221 29.10 2.63 -5.58
CA PHE A 221 27.71 3.07 -5.59
C PHE A 221 27.63 4.55 -5.96
N VAL A 222 26.73 4.90 -6.89
CA VAL A 222 26.52 6.27 -7.40
C VAL A 222 25.14 6.74 -6.98
N GLY A 223 25.03 7.28 -5.76
CA GLY A 223 23.73 7.67 -5.17
C GLY A 223 22.97 8.79 -5.89
N ASP A 224 23.65 9.58 -6.74
CA ASP A 224 23.06 10.69 -7.50
C ASP A 224 22.47 10.26 -8.85
N LEU A 225 22.71 9.02 -9.27
CA LEU A 225 22.10 8.40 -10.45
C LEU A 225 21.01 7.45 -9.97
N SER A 226 19.78 7.67 -10.45
CA SER A 226 18.63 6.84 -10.06
C SER A 226 17.96 6.18 -11.26
N VAL A 227 17.58 4.91 -11.12
CA VAL A 227 16.79 4.17 -12.10
C VAL A 227 15.40 3.89 -11.52
N LYS A 228 14.36 4.15 -12.32
CA LYS A 228 12.98 3.99 -11.90
C LYS A 228 12.56 2.52 -11.97
N ASN A 229 11.81 2.02 -10.99
CA ASN A 229 11.23 0.68 -10.98
C ASN A 229 9.90 0.63 -10.20
N GLU A 230 9.27 -0.55 -10.13
CA GLU A 230 7.97 -0.75 -9.49
C GLU A 230 8.08 -1.56 -8.19
N LEU A 231 7.35 -1.15 -7.15
CA LEU A 231 7.21 -1.88 -5.89
C LEU A 231 6.05 -2.90 -5.97
N PRO A 232 6.15 -4.05 -5.28
CA PRO A 232 5.00 -4.94 -5.09
C PRO A 232 3.84 -4.19 -4.44
N SER A 233 2.70 -4.18 -5.12
CA SER A 233 1.51 -3.43 -4.71
C SER A 233 0.53 -4.26 -3.87
N THR A 234 0.82 -5.56 -3.68
CA THR A 234 0.05 -6.46 -2.82
C THR A 234 0.92 -7.09 -1.73
N PHE A 235 0.33 -7.31 -0.55
CA PHE A 235 1.00 -7.90 0.60
C PHE A 235 1.50 -9.33 0.31
N LYS A 236 0.71 -10.11 -0.43
CA LYS A 236 1.11 -11.46 -0.88
C LYS A 236 2.38 -11.42 -1.73
N ALA A 237 2.44 -10.55 -2.75
CA ALA A 237 3.62 -10.39 -3.59
C ALA A 237 4.83 -9.89 -2.78
N TYR A 238 4.61 -8.93 -1.88
CA TYR A 238 5.65 -8.43 -0.98
C TYR A 238 6.22 -9.51 -0.06
N ARG A 239 5.36 -10.38 0.52
CA ARG A 239 5.80 -11.52 1.35
C ARG A 239 6.70 -12.48 0.59
N PHE A 240 6.36 -12.81 -0.66
CA PHE A 240 7.23 -13.67 -1.48
C PHE A 240 8.56 -13.01 -1.80
N GLN A 241 8.56 -11.71 -2.08
CA GLN A 241 9.81 -10.97 -2.28
C GLN A 241 10.68 -10.96 -1.03
N GLN A 242 10.10 -10.64 0.12
CA GLN A 242 10.81 -10.58 1.41
C GLN A 242 11.30 -11.96 1.86
N HIS A 243 10.52 -13.02 1.60
CA HIS A 243 10.98 -14.38 1.84
C HIS A 243 12.26 -14.69 1.06
N ARG A 244 12.32 -14.38 -0.24
CA ARG A 244 13.53 -14.60 -1.05
C ARG A 244 14.70 -13.74 -0.54
N TRP A 245 14.45 -12.49 -0.21
CA TRP A 245 15.48 -11.54 0.24
C TRP A 245 16.02 -11.79 1.64
N SER A 246 15.33 -12.57 2.47
CA SER A 246 15.84 -13.01 3.79
C SER A 246 16.36 -14.45 3.76
N CYS A 247 15.66 -15.37 3.08
CA CYS A 247 16.09 -16.77 2.96
C CYS A 247 17.38 -16.92 2.13
N GLY A 248 17.46 -16.22 1.00
CA GLY A 248 18.59 -16.31 0.07
C GLY A 248 19.92 -15.92 0.72
N PRO A 249 20.06 -14.73 1.33
CA PRO A 249 21.31 -14.33 1.97
C PRO A 249 21.71 -15.22 3.15
N ALA A 250 20.74 -15.74 3.90
CA ALA A 250 21.00 -16.66 5.02
C ALA A 250 21.57 -18.01 4.54
N ASN A 251 21.00 -18.57 3.48
CA ASN A 251 21.53 -19.75 2.81
C ASN A 251 22.92 -19.48 2.21
N LEU A 252 23.08 -18.33 1.54
CA LEU A 252 24.35 -17.93 0.96
C LEU A 252 25.45 -17.79 2.03
N PHE A 253 25.13 -17.22 3.19
CA PHE A 253 26.06 -17.10 4.31
C PHE A 253 26.61 -18.47 4.72
N ARG A 254 25.73 -19.46 4.93
CA ARG A 254 26.12 -20.83 5.26
C ARG A 254 27.03 -21.45 4.20
N LYS A 255 26.70 -21.29 2.91
CA LYS A 255 27.49 -21.85 1.80
C LYS A 255 28.84 -21.17 1.61
N MET A 256 28.91 -19.85 1.79
CA MET A 256 30.11 -19.05 1.56
C MET A 256 31.01 -18.90 2.79
N PHE A 257 30.57 -19.33 3.97
CA PHE A 257 31.30 -19.09 5.22
C PHE A 257 32.76 -19.54 5.14
N LYS A 258 33.00 -20.80 4.73
CA LYS A 258 34.35 -21.36 4.58
C LYS A 258 35.13 -20.66 3.47
N GLU A 259 34.51 -20.42 2.32
CA GLU A 259 35.14 -19.72 1.19
C GLU A 259 35.64 -18.32 1.59
N ILE A 260 34.88 -17.59 2.42
CA ILE A 260 35.27 -16.25 2.90
C ILE A 260 36.34 -16.33 3.98
N ALA A 261 36.18 -17.22 4.97
CA ALA A 261 37.08 -17.32 6.11
C ALA A 261 38.52 -17.70 5.67
N TYR A 262 38.64 -18.68 4.79
CA TYR A 262 39.93 -19.19 4.30
C TYR A 262 40.49 -18.42 3.09
N CYS A 263 39.85 -17.35 2.63
CA CYS A 263 40.33 -16.61 1.46
C CYS A 263 41.60 -15.80 1.78
N GLU A 264 42.77 -16.20 1.30
CA GLU A 264 44.03 -15.47 1.59
C GLU A 264 44.20 -14.18 0.77
N ARG A 265 43.42 -14.00 -0.30
CA ARG A 265 43.55 -12.88 -1.25
C ARG A 265 43.03 -11.55 -0.73
N VAL A 266 42.24 -11.56 0.35
CA VAL A 266 41.63 -10.35 0.93
C VAL A 266 42.08 -10.15 2.36
N SER A 267 42.16 -8.88 2.77
CA SER A 267 42.57 -8.53 4.13
C SER A 267 41.63 -9.12 5.19
N THR A 268 42.18 -9.42 6.37
CA THR A 268 41.40 -9.93 7.51
C THR A 268 40.23 -9.00 7.87
N TRP A 269 40.42 -7.69 7.76
CA TRP A 269 39.35 -6.71 7.98
C TRP A 269 38.19 -6.87 6.99
N LYS A 270 38.48 -7.12 5.71
CA LYS A 270 37.45 -7.37 4.70
C LYS A 270 36.66 -8.64 5.03
N LYS A 271 37.34 -9.70 5.46
CA LYS A 271 36.68 -10.96 5.90
C LYS A 271 35.74 -10.71 7.06
N ILE A 272 36.21 -10.02 8.10
CA ILE A 272 35.40 -9.64 9.26
C ILE A 272 34.20 -8.80 8.82
N HIS A 273 34.40 -7.79 7.97
CA HIS A 273 33.30 -6.98 7.46
C HIS A 273 32.23 -7.82 6.74
N VAL A 274 32.65 -8.72 5.83
CA VAL A 274 31.71 -9.53 5.04
C VAL A 274 30.99 -10.55 5.92
N LEU A 275 31.70 -11.28 6.78
CA LEU A 275 31.11 -12.31 7.65
C LEU A 275 30.27 -11.70 8.76
N TYR A 276 30.84 -10.77 9.53
CA TYR A 276 30.20 -10.21 10.72
C TYR A 276 29.20 -9.11 10.36
N ALA A 277 29.66 -7.99 9.76
CA ALA A 277 28.77 -6.85 9.55
C ALA A 277 27.75 -7.12 8.45
N PHE A 278 28.20 -7.57 7.26
CA PHE A 278 27.31 -7.74 6.10
C PHE A 278 26.37 -8.94 6.24
N PHE A 279 26.86 -10.15 6.52
CA PHE A 279 25.98 -11.33 6.63
C PHE A 279 25.35 -11.46 8.02
N PHE A 280 26.16 -11.59 9.08
CA PHE A 280 25.65 -11.93 10.40
C PHE A 280 24.77 -10.81 10.99
N VAL A 281 25.25 -9.57 11.05
CA VAL A 281 24.50 -8.47 11.66
C VAL A 281 23.32 -8.04 10.78
N ARG A 282 23.55 -7.64 9.51
CA ARG A 282 22.47 -7.08 8.66
C ARG A 282 21.47 -8.10 8.15
N LYS A 283 21.91 -9.30 7.76
CA LYS A 283 21.04 -10.28 7.08
C LYS A 283 20.44 -11.32 8.03
N ILE A 284 21.00 -11.49 9.22
CA ILE A 284 20.52 -12.47 10.20
C ILE A 284 20.07 -11.76 11.49
N VAL A 285 20.99 -11.22 12.29
CA VAL A 285 20.71 -10.69 13.63
C VAL A 285 19.69 -9.55 13.60
N ALA A 286 19.73 -8.65 12.62
CA ALA A 286 18.77 -7.54 12.53
C ALA A 286 17.31 -8.02 12.45
N HIS A 287 17.04 -9.10 11.71
CA HIS A 287 15.70 -9.69 11.61
C HIS A 287 15.26 -10.32 12.93
N PHE A 288 16.15 -11.06 13.59
CA PHE A 288 15.90 -11.68 14.89
C PHE A 288 15.67 -10.63 15.98
N VAL A 289 16.55 -9.63 16.10
CA VAL A 289 16.42 -8.58 17.12
C VAL A 289 15.08 -7.88 17.00
N THR A 290 14.67 -7.49 15.79
CA THR A 290 13.39 -6.81 15.58
C THR A 290 12.22 -7.70 16.04
N PHE A 291 12.14 -8.94 15.56
CA PHE A 291 11.03 -9.83 15.91
C PHE A 291 11.01 -10.18 17.40
N PHE A 292 12.12 -10.72 17.93
CA PHE A 292 12.16 -11.19 19.31
C PHE A 292 12.01 -10.04 20.30
N PHE A 293 12.60 -8.88 20.06
CA PHE A 293 12.47 -7.76 20.98
C PHE A 293 11.02 -7.27 21.08
N TYR A 294 10.41 -6.97 19.94
CA TYR A 294 9.10 -6.33 19.86
C TYR A 294 7.91 -7.27 20.05
N CYS A 295 8.06 -8.54 19.68
CA CYS A 295 6.96 -9.51 19.70
C CYS A 295 7.11 -10.60 20.77
N ILE A 296 8.27 -10.72 21.44
CA ILE A 296 8.51 -11.77 22.44
C ILE A 296 9.02 -11.19 23.77
N VAL A 297 10.11 -10.41 23.76
CA VAL A 297 10.74 -9.89 24.99
C VAL A 297 9.85 -8.90 25.71
N ILE A 298 9.30 -7.89 25.01
CA ILE A 298 8.37 -6.93 25.63
C ILE A 298 7.15 -7.66 26.23
N PRO A 299 6.43 -8.54 25.48
CA PRO A 299 5.35 -9.34 26.06
C PRO A 299 5.79 -10.22 27.25
N ALA A 300 6.97 -10.84 27.19
CA ALA A 300 7.46 -11.68 28.28
C ALA A 300 7.77 -10.88 29.56
N CYS A 301 8.36 -9.69 29.43
CA CYS A 301 8.59 -8.78 30.57
C CYS A 301 7.26 -8.29 31.17
N VAL A 302 6.24 -8.08 30.33
CA VAL A 302 4.89 -7.73 30.80
C VAL A 302 4.25 -8.87 31.60
N LEU A 303 4.40 -10.12 31.15
CA LEU A 303 3.83 -11.28 31.85
C LEU A 303 4.62 -11.68 33.11
N VAL A 304 5.91 -11.33 33.16
CA VAL A 304 6.81 -11.61 34.29
C VAL A 304 7.28 -10.29 34.89
N GLN A 305 6.44 -9.70 35.74
CA GLN A 305 6.61 -8.35 36.29
C GLN A 305 7.90 -8.15 37.11
N ASP A 306 8.55 -9.24 37.55
CA ASP A 306 9.80 -9.21 38.30
C ASP A 306 11.03 -8.83 37.44
N ILE A 307 10.88 -8.76 36.11
CA ILE A 307 11.97 -8.43 35.19
C ILE A 307 11.77 -7.01 34.64
N PRO A 308 12.33 -5.97 35.30
CA PRO A 308 12.18 -4.60 34.82
C PRO A 308 12.89 -4.44 33.47
N LEU A 309 12.16 -3.96 32.46
CA LEU A 309 12.73 -3.62 31.15
C LEU A 309 13.19 -2.15 31.16
N PRO A 310 14.50 -1.84 31.06
CA PRO A 310 14.96 -0.47 31.13
C PRO A 310 14.40 0.39 30.00
N LYS A 311 13.82 1.55 30.34
CA LYS A 311 13.21 2.49 29.37
C LYS A 311 14.16 2.90 28.26
N PHE A 312 15.47 2.99 28.52
CA PHE A 312 16.45 3.32 27.48
C PHE A 312 16.56 2.25 26.39
N VAL A 313 16.37 0.97 26.76
CA VAL A 313 16.37 -0.16 25.81
C VAL A 313 15.04 -0.26 25.10
N ALA A 314 13.93 -0.10 25.83
CA ALA A 314 12.57 -0.25 25.31
C ALA A 314 12.10 0.91 24.42
N VAL A 315 12.58 2.14 24.69
CA VAL A 315 12.07 3.35 24.05
C VAL A 315 13.18 4.11 23.33
N TYR A 316 14.25 4.50 24.02
CA TYR A 316 15.24 5.41 23.44
C TYR A 316 16.05 4.80 22.29
N ILE A 317 16.58 3.58 22.46
CA ILE A 317 17.34 2.88 21.40
C ILE A 317 16.46 2.67 20.14
N PRO A 318 15.27 2.05 20.24
CA PRO A 318 14.27 2.00 19.17
C PRO A 318 13.97 3.32 18.49
N ALA A 319 13.70 4.37 19.27
CA ALA A 319 13.34 5.68 18.75
C ALA A 319 14.50 6.28 17.93
N ILE A 320 15.73 6.20 18.44
CA ILE A 320 16.93 6.67 17.73
C ILE A 320 17.12 5.90 16.41
N ILE A 321 17.06 4.56 16.44
CA ILE A 321 17.20 3.74 15.23
C ILE A 321 16.13 4.12 14.19
N THR A 322 14.89 4.32 14.64
CA THR A 322 13.76 4.64 13.77
C THR A 322 13.89 6.04 13.17
N VAL A 323 14.30 7.03 13.96
CA VAL A 323 14.59 8.39 13.48
C VAL A 323 15.70 8.35 12.44
N LEU A 324 16.80 7.65 12.71
CA LEU A 324 17.91 7.49 11.76
C LEU A 324 17.47 6.87 10.43
N ASN A 325 16.56 5.89 10.46
CA ASN A 325 15.99 5.31 9.25
C ASN A 325 15.15 6.34 8.47
N CYS A 326 14.35 7.13 9.18
CA CYS A 326 13.39 8.07 8.59
C CYS A 326 14.03 9.31 7.96
N VAL A 327 15.23 9.73 8.42
CA VAL A 327 15.97 10.87 7.83
C VAL A 327 16.18 10.71 6.32
N THR A 328 16.22 9.48 5.81
CA THR A 328 16.38 9.19 4.38
C THR A 328 15.13 9.48 3.55
N THR A 329 13.95 9.51 4.18
CA THR A 329 12.64 9.72 3.55
C THR A 329 11.78 10.76 4.30
N PRO A 330 12.17 12.05 4.35
CA PRO A 330 11.46 13.07 5.15
C PRO A 330 9.97 13.23 4.80
N ARG A 331 9.61 12.99 3.54
CA ARG A 331 8.23 13.11 3.01
C ARG A 331 7.24 12.10 3.62
N SER A 332 7.74 11.05 4.25
CA SER A 332 6.93 9.99 4.85
C SER A 332 7.13 9.90 6.38
N MET A 333 7.70 10.94 7.00
CA MET A 333 7.90 11.00 8.46
C MET A 333 6.60 10.82 9.26
N HIS A 334 5.47 11.30 8.76
CA HIS A 334 4.17 11.12 9.42
C HIS A 334 3.68 9.66 9.43
N LEU A 335 4.30 8.76 8.66
CA LEU A 335 3.98 7.32 8.64
C LEU A 335 4.85 6.49 9.59
N LEU A 336 5.70 7.12 10.42
CA LEU A 336 6.69 6.42 11.24
C LEU A 336 6.08 5.34 12.13
N ILE A 337 4.97 5.63 12.80
CA ILE A 337 4.28 4.69 13.68
C ILE A 337 3.81 3.47 12.87
N PHE A 338 3.12 3.69 11.74
CA PHE A 338 2.67 2.61 10.86
C PHE A 338 3.83 1.79 10.29
N TRP A 339 4.95 2.45 9.98
CA TRP A 339 6.16 1.80 9.51
C TRP A 339 6.75 0.86 10.56
N ILE A 340 6.88 1.30 11.82
CA ILE A 340 7.37 0.46 12.92
C ILE A 340 6.48 -0.77 13.08
N LEU A 341 5.17 -0.56 13.20
CA LEU A 341 4.22 -1.64 13.41
C LEU A 341 4.25 -2.66 12.27
N PHE A 342 4.34 -2.17 11.03
CA PHE A 342 4.43 -3.00 9.83
C PHE A 342 5.75 -3.75 9.73
N GLU A 343 6.88 -3.10 10.02
CA GLU A 343 8.20 -3.74 10.03
C GLU A 343 8.30 -4.83 11.10
N ASN A 344 7.62 -4.66 12.24
CA ASN A 344 7.50 -5.69 13.27
C ASN A 344 6.70 -6.91 12.77
N VAL A 345 5.58 -6.70 12.06
CA VAL A 345 4.85 -7.81 11.39
C VAL A 345 5.75 -8.51 10.38
N MET A 346 6.45 -7.74 9.54
CA MET A 346 7.35 -8.28 8.52
C MET A 346 8.56 -9.00 9.10
N SER A 347 9.03 -8.60 10.28
CA SER A 347 10.15 -9.25 10.97
C SER A 347 9.86 -10.72 11.26
N MET A 348 8.62 -11.09 11.58
CA MET A 348 8.19 -12.50 11.74
C MET A 348 8.42 -13.30 10.47
N HIS A 349 8.03 -12.76 9.31
CA HIS A 349 8.24 -13.41 8.01
C HIS A 349 9.72 -13.51 7.65
N ARG A 350 10.50 -12.47 7.92
CA ARG A 350 11.95 -12.45 7.66
C ARG A 350 12.70 -13.42 8.54
N VAL A 351 12.36 -13.54 9.83
CA VAL A 351 12.94 -14.54 10.74
C VAL A 351 12.62 -15.95 10.26
N LYS A 352 11.35 -16.24 9.95
CA LYS A 352 10.96 -17.54 9.38
C LYS A 352 11.77 -17.88 8.12
N ALA A 353 11.89 -16.94 7.20
CA ALA A 353 12.66 -17.10 5.97
C ALA A 353 14.17 -17.32 6.25
N THR A 354 14.73 -16.58 7.21
CA THR A 354 16.14 -16.69 7.60
C THR A 354 16.44 -18.06 8.20
N ILE A 355 15.57 -18.58 9.08
CA ILE A 355 15.70 -19.94 9.65
C ILE A 355 15.65 -20.99 8.54
N ILE A 356 14.67 -20.89 7.63
CA ILE A 356 14.56 -21.79 6.48
C ILE A 356 15.85 -21.78 5.65
N GLY A 357 16.40 -20.58 5.38
CA GLY A 357 17.66 -20.41 4.65
C GLY A 357 18.87 -21.01 5.37
N LEU A 358 19.02 -20.79 6.68
CA LEU A 358 20.12 -21.35 7.48
C LEU A 358 20.06 -22.87 7.60
N LEU A 359 18.86 -23.44 7.71
CA LEU A 359 18.64 -24.88 7.86
C LEU A 359 18.59 -25.64 6.53
N GLU A 360 18.59 -24.93 5.39
CA GLU A 360 18.39 -25.52 4.06
C GLU A 360 17.09 -26.35 3.95
N ALA A 361 16.02 -25.90 4.62
CA ALA A 361 14.74 -26.61 4.64
C ALA A 361 13.98 -26.57 3.28
N ASN A 362 12.92 -27.38 3.15
CA ASN A 362 12.07 -27.37 1.96
C ASN A 362 11.62 -25.93 1.63
N ARG A 363 11.70 -25.52 0.34
CA ARG A 363 11.41 -24.18 -0.23
C ARG A 363 12.54 -23.15 -0.28
N VAL A 364 13.77 -23.48 0.12
CA VAL A 364 14.92 -22.53 0.05
C VAL A 364 15.24 -22.05 -1.36
N ASN A 365 15.07 -22.93 -2.36
CA ASN A 365 15.33 -22.62 -3.77
C ASN A 365 14.04 -22.31 -4.57
N GLU A 366 12.90 -22.15 -3.90
CA GLU A 366 11.64 -21.87 -4.59
C GLU A 366 11.64 -20.43 -5.10
N TRP A 367 11.59 -20.29 -6.42
CA TRP A 367 11.51 -18.99 -7.09
C TRP A 367 10.07 -18.72 -7.52
N VAL A 368 9.39 -17.88 -6.74
CA VAL A 368 8.05 -17.38 -7.06
C VAL A 368 8.17 -15.99 -7.70
N VAL A 369 7.62 -15.82 -8.90
CA VAL A 369 7.55 -14.52 -9.59
C VAL A 369 6.82 -13.54 -8.68
N THR A 370 7.40 -12.37 -8.48
CA THR A 370 6.73 -11.30 -7.75
C THR A 370 5.85 -10.53 -8.71
N ASP A 371 4.54 -10.66 -8.57
CA ASP A 371 3.58 -9.91 -9.38
C ASP A 371 3.72 -8.40 -9.09
N LYS A 372 3.73 -7.63 -10.18
CA LYS A 372 3.74 -6.16 -10.21
C LYS A 372 2.41 -5.66 -10.81
N LEU A 373 1.95 -4.47 -10.47
CA LEU A 373 0.68 -3.91 -10.93
C LEU A 373 0.59 -3.86 -12.46
N GLY A 374 1.70 -3.53 -13.14
CA GLY A 374 1.77 -3.57 -14.60
C GLY A 374 1.40 -4.94 -15.20
N ASN A 375 1.70 -6.03 -14.49
CA ASN A 375 1.30 -7.40 -14.85
C ASN A 375 -0.15 -7.71 -14.44
N ALA A 376 -0.63 -7.20 -13.30
CA ALA A 376 -1.98 -7.43 -12.79
C ALA A 376 -3.07 -6.74 -13.64
N LEU A 377 -2.85 -5.49 -14.06
CA LEU A 377 -3.76 -4.75 -14.94
C LEU A 377 -3.85 -5.39 -16.34
N LYS A 378 -2.72 -5.90 -16.86
CA LYS A 378 -2.68 -6.61 -18.15
C LYS A 378 -3.30 -8.00 -18.08
N GLN A 379 -3.11 -8.75 -16.99
CA GLN A 379 -3.83 -10.02 -16.78
C GLN A 379 -5.34 -9.82 -16.71
N LYS A 380 -5.82 -8.74 -16.06
CA LYS A 380 -7.25 -8.37 -16.06
C LYS A 380 -7.79 -8.04 -17.46
N ALA A 381 -6.97 -7.49 -18.35
CA ALA A 381 -7.36 -7.23 -19.74
C ALA A 381 -7.45 -8.54 -20.57
N ASN A 382 -6.49 -9.46 -20.41
CA ASN A 382 -6.44 -10.72 -21.15
C ASN A 382 -7.44 -11.78 -20.64
N THR A 383 -7.82 -11.74 -19.36
CA THR A 383 -8.85 -12.66 -18.79
C THR A 383 -10.29 -12.27 -19.11
N SER A 384 -10.51 -11.26 -19.96
CA SER A 384 -11.86 -10.92 -20.47
C SER A 384 -12.52 -12.04 -21.29
N LYS A 385 -11.76 -13.04 -21.76
CA LYS A 385 -12.28 -14.14 -22.59
C LYS A 385 -12.65 -15.43 -21.88
N SER A 386 -12.42 -15.58 -20.57
CA SER A 386 -12.92 -16.75 -19.82
C SER A 386 -12.99 -16.46 -18.33
N ARG A 387 -14.21 -16.30 -17.80
CA ARG A 387 -14.47 -16.32 -16.36
C ARG A 387 -15.74 -17.10 -16.07
N THR A 388 -15.58 -18.42 -15.94
CA THR A 388 -16.37 -19.18 -14.97
C THR A 388 -16.19 -18.54 -13.59
N LYS A 389 -17.29 -18.32 -12.86
CA LYS A 389 -17.32 -17.77 -11.50
C LYS A 389 -16.40 -18.60 -10.59
N LYS A 390 -15.15 -18.17 -10.37
CA LYS A 390 -14.30 -18.77 -9.33
C LYS A 390 -14.99 -18.53 -7.98
N ARG A 391 -15.35 -19.64 -7.32
CA ARG A 391 -15.95 -19.68 -5.98
C ARG A 391 -14.98 -18.99 -5.01
N PHE A 392 -15.48 -18.00 -4.28
CA PHE A 392 -14.71 -17.24 -3.31
C PHE A 392 -14.34 -18.16 -2.14
N GLN A 393 -13.05 -18.48 -1.96
CA GLN A 393 -12.58 -19.23 -0.80
C GLN A 393 -12.10 -18.22 0.26
N PHE A 394 -12.92 -18.04 1.29
CA PHE A 394 -12.66 -17.17 2.44
C PHE A 394 -11.29 -17.42 3.11
N GLY A 395 -10.78 -18.66 3.02
CA GLY A 395 -9.50 -19.07 3.61
C GLY A 395 -8.24 -18.49 2.95
N ASP A 396 -8.28 -18.08 1.68
CA ASP A 396 -7.07 -17.66 0.95
C ASP A 396 -6.47 -16.32 1.42
N ARG A 397 -7.25 -15.54 2.18
CA ARG A 397 -6.87 -14.20 2.68
C ARG A 397 -6.48 -14.19 4.15
N ILE A 398 -6.75 -15.28 4.86
CA ILE A 398 -6.51 -15.38 6.30
C ILE A 398 -5.11 -15.92 6.51
N HIS A 399 -4.30 -15.16 7.24
CA HIS A 399 -2.96 -15.54 7.63
C HIS A 399 -2.94 -15.88 9.12
N LEU A 400 -3.06 -17.19 9.39
CA LEU A 400 -3.25 -17.72 10.74
C LEU A 400 -2.11 -17.39 11.71
N MET A 401 -0.87 -17.31 11.23
CA MET A 401 0.29 -17.02 12.08
C MET A 401 0.24 -15.57 12.60
N GLU A 402 -0.16 -14.64 11.74
CA GLU A 402 -0.34 -13.24 12.08
C GLU A 402 -1.52 -13.06 13.04
N ILE A 403 -2.62 -13.79 12.86
CA ILE A 403 -3.75 -13.78 13.80
C ILE A 403 -3.32 -14.35 15.16
N PHE A 404 -2.62 -15.49 15.18
CA PHE A 404 -2.13 -16.08 16.42
C PHE A 404 -1.23 -15.11 17.19
N MET A 405 -0.27 -14.49 16.50
CA MET A 405 0.61 -13.48 17.10
C MET A 405 -0.18 -12.25 17.57
N GLY A 406 -1.17 -11.80 16.78
CA GLY A 406 -2.07 -10.72 17.17
C GLY A 406 -2.85 -11.02 18.45
N SER A 407 -3.39 -12.23 18.57
CA SER A 407 -4.10 -12.70 19.78
C SER A 407 -3.17 -12.81 20.99
N PHE A 408 -1.96 -13.31 20.82
CA PHE A 408 -0.95 -13.37 21.88
C PHE A 408 -0.59 -11.97 22.40
N LEU A 409 -0.30 -11.03 21.48
CA LEU A 409 0.03 -9.65 21.85
C LEU A 409 -1.16 -8.92 22.47
N LEU A 410 -2.38 -9.18 22.00
CA LEU A 410 -3.61 -8.65 22.59
C LEU A 410 -3.77 -9.15 24.03
N TYR A 411 -3.58 -10.45 24.27
CA TYR A 411 -3.62 -11.02 25.61
C TYR A 411 -2.60 -10.37 26.55
N CYS A 412 -1.35 -10.22 26.10
CA CYS A 412 -0.32 -9.53 26.89
C CYS A 412 -0.67 -8.06 27.13
N GLY A 413 -1.23 -7.37 26.13
CA GLY A 413 -1.69 -5.98 26.28
C GLY A 413 -2.81 -5.86 27.31
N ILE A 414 -3.78 -6.78 27.31
CA ILE A 414 -4.84 -6.83 28.33
C ILE A 414 -4.26 -7.11 29.71
N TYR A 415 -3.29 -8.02 29.82
CA TYR A 415 -2.65 -8.34 31.09
C TYR A 415 -1.87 -7.15 31.68
N ASP A 416 -1.03 -6.49 30.87
CA ASP A 416 -0.32 -5.27 31.28
C ASP A 416 -1.29 -4.16 31.67
N PHE A 417 -2.39 -4.07 30.94
CA PHE A 417 -3.43 -3.10 31.21
C PHE A 417 -4.10 -3.32 32.58
N THR A 418 -4.35 -4.58 32.97
CA THR A 418 -5.04 -4.91 34.22
C THR A 418 -4.13 -4.98 35.43
N PHE A 419 -2.87 -5.41 35.25
CA PHE A 419 -1.96 -5.72 36.36
C PHE A 419 -0.63 -4.98 36.27
N GLY A 420 -0.28 -4.43 35.11
CA GLY A 420 1.00 -3.78 34.87
C GLY A 420 1.08 -2.38 35.45
N ASN A 421 2.30 -1.98 35.82
CA ASN A 421 2.61 -0.62 36.29
C ASN A 421 3.23 0.26 35.19
N ASP A 422 3.56 -0.33 34.04
CA ASP A 422 4.16 0.35 32.90
C ASP A 422 3.12 0.56 31.77
N LEU A 423 3.33 1.57 30.92
CA LEU A 423 2.43 1.90 29.80
C LEU A 423 2.69 1.05 28.54
N PHE A 424 3.17 -0.19 28.67
CA PHE A 424 3.51 -1.02 27.51
C PHE A 424 2.28 -1.52 26.75
N TYR A 425 1.12 -1.60 27.41
CA TYR A 425 -0.17 -1.97 26.81
C TYR A 425 -0.51 -1.09 25.59
N VAL A 426 -0.13 0.19 25.59
CA VAL A 426 -0.37 1.11 24.47
C VAL A 426 0.30 0.57 23.21
N TYR A 427 1.58 0.24 23.32
CA TYR A 427 2.33 -0.36 22.22
C TYR A 427 1.76 -1.73 21.82
N LEU A 428 1.45 -2.58 22.80
CA LEU A 428 0.94 -3.94 22.55
C LEU A 428 -0.41 -3.92 21.82
N PHE A 429 -1.33 -3.01 22.16
CA PHE A 429 -2.60 -2.86 21.44
C PHE A 429 -2.42 -2.40 20.00
N PHE A 430 -1.55 -1.41 19.76
CA PHE A 430 -1.24 -1.00 18.39
C PHE A 430 -0.55 -2.11 17.58
N GLN A 431 0.36 -2.86 18.20
CA GLN A 431 1.05 -3.97 17.55
C GLN A 431 0.12 -5.14 17.26
N ALA A 432 -0.75 -5.51 18.21
CA ALA A 432 -1.80 -6.52 18.01
C ALA A 432 -2.72 -6.13 16.84
N SER A 433 -3.15 -4.86 16.80
CA SER A 433 -3.96 -4.32 15.71
C SER A 433 -3.27 -4.46 14.35
N ALA A 434 -1.97 -4.15 14.27
CA ALA A 434 -1.21 -4.32 13.03
C ALA A 434 -1.11 -5.79 12.58
N PHE A 435 -0.92 -6.72 13.52
CA PHE A 435 -0.94 -8.16 13.24
C PHE A 435 -2.32 -8.65 12.79
N PHE A 436 -3.41 -8.16 13.36
CA PHE A 436 -4.76 -8.49 12.87
C PHE A 436 -5.02 -7.91 11.48
N ILE A 437 -4.64 -6.65 11.23
CA ILE A 437 -4.74 -6.04 9.90
C ILE A 437 -4.00 -6.89 8.86
N ALA A 438 -2.77 -7.34 9.17
CA ALA A 438 -2.05 -8.25 8.29
C ALA A 438 -2.71 -9.65 8.20
N GLY A 439 -3.15 -10.19 9.33
CA GLY A 439 -3.75 -11.50 9.48
C GLY A 439 -5.06 -11.70 8.73
N PHE A 440 -5.90 -10.68 8.65
CA PHE A 440 -7.12 -10.71 7.85
C PHE A 440 -6.91 -10.27 6.39
N GLY A 441 -5.66 -9.96 5.99
CA GLY A 441 -5.32 -9.57 4.62
C GLY A 441 -5.67 -8.11 4.28
N TYR A 442 -5.85 -7.25 5.29
CA TYR A 442 -6.20 -5.83 5.15
C TYR A 442 -5.02 -4.87 5.01
N VAL A 443 -3.80 -5.39 4.85
CA VAL A 443 -2.68 -4.54 4.43
C VAL A 443 -3.12 -3.83 3.16
N VAL A 444 -3.11 -2.50 3.16
CA VAL A 444 -3.69 -1.63 2.13
C VAL A 444 -3.03 -1.91 0.78
N ASN A 445 -3.55 -2.91 0.08
CA ASN A 445 -3.12 -3.35 -1.25
C ASN A 445 -3.59 -2.33 -2.28
N ALA A 446 -2.83 -2.13 -3.35
CA ALA A 446 -3.27 -1.22 -4.41
C ALA A 446 -4.48 -1.73 -5.19
N ASP A 447 -4.60 -3.06 -5.34
CA ASP A 447 -5.70 -3.69 -6.06
C ASP A 447 -7.05 -3.59 -5.33
N GLU A 448 -7.05 -3.30 -4.02
CA GLU A 448 -8.25 -3.22 -3.20
C GLU A 448 -8.18 -2.03 -2.25
N CYS A 449 -8.85 -0.94 -2.62
CA CYS A 449 -9.02 0.19 -1.73
C CYS A 449 -10.09 -0.12 -0.69
N ILE A 450 -9.74 -0.18 0.61
CA ILE A 450 -10.69 -0.41 1.72
C ILE A 450 -11.90 0.50 1.58
N LEU A 451 -11.68 1.79 1.28
CA LEU A 451 -12.75 2.76 1.05
C LEU A 451 -13.76 2.29 -0.01
N THR A 452 -13.29 1.76 -1.15
CA THR A 452 -14.21 1.26 -2.20
C THR A 452 -14.96 0.00 -1.78
N ARG A 453 -14.37 -0.85 -0.93
CA ARG A 453 -15.05 -2.02 -0.37
C ARG A 453 -16.11 -1.65 0.66
N LEU A 454 -15.83 -0.65 1.51
CA LEU A 454 -16.80 -0.13 2.45
C LEU A 454 -17.99 0.53 1.72
N GLN A 455 -17.71 1.23 0.60
CA GLN A 455 -18.76 1.77 -0.27
C GLN A 455 -19.60 0.68 -0.94
N GLU A 456 -18.96 -0.38 -1.45
CA GLU A 456 -19.64 -1.56 -2.03
C GLU A 456 -20.64 -2.15 -1.03
N MET A 457 -20.28 -2.31 0.25
CA MET A 457 -21.19 -2.80 1.29
C MET A 457 -22.46 -1.94 1.43
N THR A 458 -22.31 -0.61 1.48
CA THR A 458 -23.46 0.30 1.61
C THR A 458 -24.32 0.30 0.35
N LEU A 459 -23.71 0.22 -0.83
CA LEU A 459 -24.41 0.24 -2.11
C LEU A 459 -25.12 -1.09 -2.41
N ASP A 460 -24.51 -2.23 -2.10
CA ASP A 460 -25.12 -3.54 -2.30
C ASP A 460 -26.37 -3.72 -1.43
N TYR A 461 -26.38 -3.19 -0.21
CA TYR A 461 -27.61 -3.12 0.59
C TYR A 461 -28.67 -2.24 -0.08
N HIS A 462 -28.28 -1.04 -0.54
CA HIS A 462 -29.19 -0.13 -1.23
C HIS A 462 -29.83 -0.76 -2.48
N PHE A 463 -29.03 -1.40 -3.34
CA PHE A 463 -29.54 -2.03 -4.57
C PHE A 463 -30.24 -3.37 -4.29
N GLY A 464 -29.61 -4.27 -3.55
CA GLY A 464 -30.09 -5.63 -3.34
C GLY A 464 -31.26 -5.75 -2.36
N VAL A 465 -31.45 -4.77 -1.47
CA VAL A 465 -32.58 -4.76 -0.51
C VAL A 465 -33.51 -3.60 -0.79
N GLU A 466 -33.04 -2.36 -0.74
CA GLU A 466 -33.97 -1.22 -0.77
C GLU A 466 -34.69 -1.08 -2.12
N GLN A 467 -34.00 -1.29 -3.24
CA GLN A 467 -34.64 -1.22 -4.57
C GLN A 467 -35.47 -2.46 -4.88
N GLU A 468 -34.99 -3.65 -4.53
CA GLU A 468 -35.72 -4.90 -4.72
C GLU A 468 -37.03 -4.92 -3.93
N VAL A 469 -36.99 -4.50 -2.65
CA VAL A 469 -38.19 -4.35 -1.80
C VAL A 469 -39.11 -3.25 -2.34
N GLY A 470 -38.56 -2.13 -2.79
CA GLY A 470 -39.35 -1.07 -3.43
C GLY A 470 -40.11 -1.59 -4.65
N SER A 471 -39.41 -2.25 -5.56
CA SER A 471 -39.94 -2.85 -6.79
C SER A 471 -41.03 -3.90 -6.50
N SER A 472 -40.71 -4.89 -5.65
CA SER A 472 -41.61 -6.02 -5.33
C SER A 472 -42.88 -5.60 -4.60
N THR A 473 -42.80 -4.62 -3.70
CA THR A 473 -43.98 -4.10 -2.98
C THR A 473 -44.79 -3.10 -3.81
N CYS A 474 -44.43 -2.88 -5.09
CA CYS A 474 -44.96 -1.80 -5.94
C CYS A 474 -44.86 -0.41 -5.27
N SER A 475 -43.90 -0.26 -4.36
CA SER A 475 -43.58 1.00 -3.70
C SER A 475 -42.60 1.81 -4.54
N PHE A 476 -42.55 3.11 -4.36
CA PHE A 476 -41.59 3.95 -5.07
C PHE A 476 -40.16 3.65 -4.61
N PHE A 477 -39.25 3.44 -5.58
CA PHE A 477 -37.80 3.52 -5.37
C PHE A 477 -37.21 4.59 -6.29
N GLY A 478 -36.12 5.23 -5.85
CA GLY A 478 -35.50 6.33 -6.60
C GLY A 478 -34.68 5.83 -7.80
N PHE A 479 -34.70 6.58 -8.90
CA PHE A 479 -33.79 6.35 -10.01
C PHE A 479 -32.42 6.95 -9.71
N ASN A 480 -31.36 6.14 -9.86
CA ASN A 480 -29.99 6.50 -9.49
C ASN A 480 -29.17 7.14 -10.62
N GLY A 481 -29.83 7.54 -11.72
CA GLY A 481 -29.27 8.35 -12.80
C GLY A 481 -28.60 7.63 -13.95
N THR A 482 -28.25 6.34 -13.80
CA THR A 482 -27.63 5.56 -14.87
C THR A 482 -28.21 4.16 -14.97
N ALA A 483 -28.05 3.52 -16.14
CA ALA A 483 -28.45 2.14 -16.39
C ALA A 483 -29.96 1.83 -16.25
N GLY A 484 -30.82 2.85 -16.33
CA GLY A 484 -32.27 2.69 -16.39
C GLY A 484 -32.81 2.78 -17.80
N VAL A 485 -33.77 1.92 -18.15
CA VAL A 485 -34.53 2.01 -19.40
C VAL A 485 -35.86 2.69 -19.13
N TRP A 486 -36.09 3.81 -19.82
CA TRP A 486 -37.30 4.61 -19.66
C TRP A 486 -38.20 4.49 -20.88
N ARG A 487 -39.51 4.39 -20.65
CA ARG A 487 -40.49 4.65 -21.70
C ARG A 487 -40.45 6.14 -22.02
N ILE A 488 -40.31 6.49 -23.31
CA ILE A 488 -40.28 7.88 -23.77
C ILE A 488 -41.54 8.63 -23.29
N GLN A 489 -42.72 7.98 -23.35
CA GLN A 489 -43.96 8.56 -22.84
C GLN A 489 -43.89 8.95 -21.35
N ALA A 490 -43.24 8.13 -20.51
CA ALA A 490 -43.11 8.44 -19.09
C ALA A 490 -42.26 9.68 -18.84
N LEU A 491 -41.25 9.91 -19.67
CA LEU A 491 -40.42 11.12 -19.63
C LEU A 491 -41.23 12.36 -20.02
N HIS A 492 -42.04 12.27 -21.08
CA HIS A 492 -42.92 13.35 -21.51
C HIS A 492 -43.99 13.67 -20.45
N ASP A 493 -44.66 12.64 -19.91
CA ASP A 493 -45.70 12.82 -18.88
C ASP A 493 -45.15 13.43 -17.59
N ALA A 494 -43.92 13.10 -17.23
CA ALA A 494 -43.23 13.68 -16.08
C ALA A 494 -42.79 15.13 -16.35
N GLY A 495 -42.63 15.53 -17.61
CA GLY A 495 -42.15 16.86 -18.03
C GLY A 495 -40.63 16.97 -18.13
N GLY A 496 -39.94 15.87 -18.45
CA GLY A 496 -38.48 15.83 -18.68
C GLY A 496 -37.62 16.08 -17.43
N TRP A 497 -36.31 16.21 -17.64
CA TRP A 497 -35.37 16.56 -16.58
C TRP A 497 -35.50 18.05 -16.22
N LYS A 498 -35.38 18.36 -14.94
CA LYS A 498 -35.42 19.73 -14.41
C LYS A 498 -34.15 20.00 -13.64
N ASP A 499 -33.66 21.22 -13.70
CA ASP A 499 -32.44 21.72 -13.06
C ASP A 499 -32.66 22.21 -11.61
N ARG A 500 -33.84 21.92 -11.03
CA ARG A 500 -34.24 22.46 -9.72
C ARG A 500 -33.46 21.91 -8.52
N THR A 501 -32.81 20.77 -8.67
CA THR A 501 -31.99 20.12 -7.63
C THR A 501 -30.81 19.36 -8.24
N THR A 502 -29.81 19.03 -7.44
CA THR A 502 -28.64 18.21 -7.82
C THR A 502 -28.94 16.70 -7.94
N VAL A 503 -30.21 16.34 -7.85
CA VAL A 503 -30.76 14.98 -7.97
C VAL A 503 -31.92 14.98 -8.97
N GLU A 504 -31.65 15.54 -10.15
CA GLU A 504 -32.55 15.66 -11.29
C GLU A 504 -33.20 14.31 -11.67
N ASP A 505 -32.45 13.22 -11.52
CA ASP A 505 -32.90 11.86 -11.80
C ASP A 505 -33.94 11.37 -10.79
N MET A 506 -33.73 11.69 -9.50
CA MET A 506 -34.68 11.37 -8.44
C MET A 506 -35.94 12.21 -8.57
N ASP A 507 -35.79 13.49 -8.91
CA ASP A 507 -36.91 14.41 -9.18
C ASP A 507 -37.81 13.87 -10.31
N LEU A 508 -37.20 13.50 -11.43
CA LEU A 508 -37.90 12.88 -12.55
C LEU A 508 -38.64 11.60 -12.12
N ALA A 509 -37.98 10.74 -11.35
CA ALA A 509 -38.58 9.50 -10.85
C ALA A 509 -39.81 9.77 -9.95
N VAL A 510 -39.73 10.72 -9.03
CA VAL A 510 -40.88 11.08 -8.18
C VAL A 510 -42.01 11.62 -9.05
N ARG A 511 -41.74 12.52 -9.99
CA ARG A 511 -42.79 13.08 -10.88
C ARG A 511 -43.45 12.02 -11.74
N ALA A 512 -42.68 11.12 -12.36
CA ALA A 512 -43.23 10.00 -13.11
C ALA A 512 -44.07 9.07 -12.21
N SER A 513 -43.62 8.81 -10.98
CA SER A 513 -44.36 8.03 -9.99
C SER A 513 -45.70 8.66 -9.61
N LEU A 514 -45.76 10.00 -9.48
CA LEU A 514 -46.99 10.76 -9.24
C LEU A 514 -47.95 10.75 -10.43
N ARG A 515 -47.44 10.51 -11.64
CA ARG A 515 -48.24 10.30 -12.86
C ARG A 515 -48.77 8.87 -13.00
N GLY A 516 -48.50 8.00 -12.02
CA GLY A 516 -49.00 6.62 -12.01
C GLY A 516 -48.04 5.61 -12.64
N TRP A 517 -46.89 6.04 -13.15
CA TRP A 517 -45.88 5.11 -13.68
C TRP A 517 -45.32 4.22 -12.58
N LYS A 518 -45.12 2.94 -12.92
CA LYS A 518 -44.52 1.92 -12.06
C LYS A 518 -43.06 1.73 -12.44
N PHE A 519 -42.23 1.50 -11.43
CA PHE A 519 -40.81 1.26 -11.59
C PHE A 519 -40.51 -0.21 -11.32
N LEU A 520 -39.65 -0.80 -12.14
CA LEU A 520 -39.20 -2.18 -12.01
C LEU A 520 -37.68 -2.17 -11.84
N PHE A 521 -37.21 -2.69 -10.71
CA PHE A 521 -35.79 -2.99 -10.50
C PHE A 521 -35.52 -4.43 -10.97
N VAL A 522 -34.42 -4.63 -11.68
CA VAL A 522 -34.03 -5.94 -12.22
C VAL A 522 -32.70 -6.35 -11.61
N GLY A 523 -32.74 -7.00 -10.44
CA GLY A 523 -31.55 -7.36 -9.66
C GLY A 523 -30.59 -8.35 -10.32
N ASP A 524 -31.07 -9.15 -11.28
CA ASP A 524 -30.25 -10.14 -12.00
C ASP A 524 -29.31 -9.51 -13.05
N LEU A 525 -29.58 -8.27 -13.45
CA LEU A 525 -28.78 -7.53 -14.42
C LEU A 525 -27.83 -6.58 -13.68
N SER A 526 -26.54 -6.64 -14.02
CA SER A 526 -25.52 -5.77 -13.42
C SER A 526 -24.74 -5.02 -14.48
N VAL A 527 -24.53 -3.73 -14.25
CA VAL A 527 -23.69 -2.85 -15.07
C VAL A 527 -22.49 -2.42 -14.23
N LYS A 528 -21.28 -2.51 -14.80
CA LYS A 528 -20.06 -2.11 -14.09
C LYS A 528 -20.05 -0.60 -13.89
N ASN A 529 -19.75 -0.18 -12.67
CA ASN A 529 -19.53 1.22 -12.32
C ASN A 529 -18.22 1.36 -11.54
N GLU A 530 -17.60 2.53 -11.64
CA GLU A 530 -16.41 2.90 -10.91
C GLU A 530 -16.79 3.72 -9.67
N LEU A 531 -16.28 3.30 -8.51
CA LEU A 531 -16.44 3.99 -7.23
C LEU A 531 -15.32 5.02 -7.03
N PRO A 532 -15.58 6.16 -6.35
CA PRO A 532 -14.53 7.10 -6.00
C PRO A 532 -13.50 6.43 -5.07
N SER A 533 -12.26 6.41 -5.53
CA SER A 533 -11.15 5.83 -4.79
C SER A 533 -10.52 6.81 -3.80
N THR A 534 -10.76 8.13 -3.93
CA THR A 534 -10.26 9.15 -3.00
C THR A 534 -11.33 9.57 -1.99
N PHE A 535 -10.92 9.85 -0.74
CA PHE A 535 -11.86 10.32 0.30
C PHE A 535 -12.52 11.66 -0.07
N LYS A 536 -11.78 12.57 -0.71
CA LYS A 536 -12.30 13.84 -1.20
C LYS A 536 -13.43 13.65 -2.22
N ALA A 537 -13.22 12.80 -3.24
CA ALA A 537 -14.25 12.52 -4.25
C ALA A 537 -15.48 11.84 -3.62
N TYR A 538 -15.26 10.92 -2.68
CA TYR A 538 -16.35 10.27 -1.97
C TYR A 538 -17.18 11.25 -1.12
N ARG A 539 -16.53 12.19 -0.42
CA ARG A 539 -17.22 13.26 0.34
C ARG A 539 -18.10 14.12 -0.56
N PHE A 540 -17.63 14.51 -1.75
CA PHE A 540 -18.46 15.27 -2.69
C PHE A 540 -19.66 14.45 -3.18
N GLN A 541 -19.45 13.16 -3.48
CA GLN A 541 -20.53 12.28 -3.88
C GLN A 541 -21.60 12.15 -2.78
N GLN A 542 -21.18 11.90 -1.54
CA GLN A 542 -22.08 11.78 -0.40
C GLN A 542 -22.78 13.09 -0.07
N HIS A 543 -22.09 14.23 -0.19
CA HIS A 543 -22.73 15.53 -0.06
C HIS A 543 -23.89 15.69 -1.05
N ARG A 544 -23.67 15.38 -2.34
CA ARG A 544 -24.74 15.44 -3.35
C ARG A 544 -25.90 14.49 -3.03
N TRP A 545 -25.58 13.26 -2.65
CA TRP A 545 -26.57 12.21 -2.37
C TRP A 545 -27.38 12.41 -1.08
N SER A 546 -26.94 13.27 -0.17
CA SER A 546 -27.70 13.63 1.04
C SER A 546 -28.34 15.03 0.93
N CYS A 547 -27.64 16.02 0.37
CA CYS A 547 -28.16 17.38 0.18
C CYS A 547 -29.28 17.42 -0.85
N GLY A 548 -29.09 16.78 -2.00
CA GLY A 548 -30.06 16.80 -3.10
C GLY A 548 -31.44 16.26 -2.70
N PRO A 549 -31.55 15.05 -2.12
CA PRO A 549 -32.84 14.49 -1.71
C PRO A 549 -33.53 15.30 -0.61
N ALA A 550 -32.76 15.89 0.31
CA ALA A 550 -33.30 16.74 1.38
C ALA A 550 -33.91 18.04 0.82
N ASN A 551 -33.23 18.67 -0.14
CA ASN A 551 -33.76 19.82 -0.87
C ASN A 551 -35.00 19.43 -1.70
N LEU A 552 -34.94 18.29 -2.39
CA LEU A 552 -36.05 17.77 -3.19
C LEU A 552 -37.29 17.50 -2.33
N PHE A 553 -37.12 16.92 -1.14
CA PHE A 553 -38.22 16.69 -0.19
C PHE A 553 -38.97 17.99 0.12
N ARG A 554 -38.25 19.04 0.49
CA ARG A 554 -38.82 20.37 0.76
C ARG A 554 -39.59 20.92 -0.45
N LYS A 555 -39.00 20.85 -1.65
CA LYS A 555 -39.61 21.39 -2.88
C LYS A 555 -40.84 20.61 -3.34
N MET A 556 -40.82 19.28 -3.19
CA MET A 556 -41.89 18.41 -3.68
C MET A 556 -42.94 18.06 -2.63
N PHE A 557 -42.76 18.45 -1.36
CA PHE A 557 -43.66 18.06 -0.27
C PHE A 557 -45.13 18.33 -0.60
N LYS A 558 -45.45 19.56 -1.02
CA LYS A 558 -46.81 19.96 -1.39
C LYS A 558 -47.30 19.22 -2.65
N GLU A 559 -46.46 19.10 -3.67
CA GLU A 559 -46.80 18.38 -4.92
C GLU A 559 -47.20 16.91 -4.63
N ILE A 560 -46.48 16.24 -3.71
CA ILE A 560 -46.76 14.84 -3.36
C ILE A 560 -48.01 14.73 -2.48
N ALA A 561 -48.16 15.61 -1.48
CA ALA A 561 -49.28 15.56 -0.53
C ALA A 561 -50.63 15.78 -1.22
N TYR A 562 -50.71 16.78 -2.11
CA TYR A 562 -51.95 17.16 -2.80
C TYR A 562 -52.22 16.39 -4.10
N CYS A 563 -51.36 15.45 -4.51
CA CYS A 563 -51.58 14.71 -5.76
C CYS A 563 -52.77 13.74 -5.66
N GLU A 564 -53.86 13.99 -6.37
CA GLU A 564 -55.05 13.11 -6.33
C GLU A 564 -54.90 11.81 -7.14
N ARG A 565 -53.90 11.75 -8.02
CA ARG A 565 -53.70 10.62 -8.96
C ARG A 565 -53.09 9.37 -8.33
N VAL A 566 -52.60 9.46 -7.10
CA VAL A 566 -51.91 8.36 -6.40
C VAL A 566 -52.57 8.08 -5.05
N SER A 567 -52.55 6.81 -4.65
CA SER A 567 -53.14 6.38 -3.38
C SER A 567 -52.49 7.05 -2.17
N THR A 568 -53.26 7.24 -1.10
CA THR A 568 -52.79 7.79 0.18
C THR A 568 -51.61 6.99 0.72
N TRP A 569 -51.62 5.67 0.57
CA TRP A 569 -50.51 4.82 1.00
C TRP A 569 -49.21 5.10 0.25
N LYS A 570 -49.28 5.32 -1.07
CA LYS A 570 -48.12 5.71 -1.86
C LYS A 570 -47.56 7.07 -1.42
N LYS A 571 -48.43 8.03 -1.08
CA LYS A 571 -48.00 9.34 -0.53
C LYS A 571 -47.27 9.19 0.80
N ILE A 572 -47.84 8.41 1.73
CA ILE A 572 -47.23 8.15 3.04
C ILE A 572 -45.88 7.45 2.84
N HIS A 573 -45.80 6.44 1.97
CA HIS A 573 -44.54 5.77 1.69
C HIS A 573 -43.47 6.73 1.14
N VAL A 574 -43.81 7.57 0.17
CA VAL A 574 -42.84 8.52 -0.44
C VAL A 574 -42.42 9.60 0.55
N LEU A 575 -43.36 10.23 1.25
CA LEU A 575 -43.05 11.33 2.18
C LEU A 575 -42.37 10.82 3.45
N TYR A 576 -42.96 9.83 4.11
CA TYR A 576 -42.48 9.33 5.41
C TYR A 576 -41.33 8.35 5.23
N ALA A 577 -41.54 7.21 4.56
CA ALA A 577 -40.53 6.15 4.52
C ALA A 577 -39.34 6.49 3.59
N PHE A 578 -39.59 7.04 2.40
CA PHE A 578 -38.53 7.36 1.44
C PHE A 578 -37.81 8.66 1.79
N PHE A 579 -38.48 9.80 1.90
CA PHE A 579 -37.79 11.06 2.17
C PHE A 579 -37.46 11.27 3.64
N PHE A 580 -38.46 11.26 4.54
CA PHE A 580 -38.24 11.64 5.93
C PHE A 580 -37.36 10.63 6.68
N VAL A 581 -37.74 9.35 6.72
CA VAL A 581 -37.00 8.33 7.47
C VAL A 581 -35.64 8.05 6.82
N ARG A 582 -35.61 7.65 5.53
CA ARG A 582 -34.37 7.19 4.88
C ARG A 582 -33.40 8.31 4.49
N LYS A 583 -33.87 9.48 4.04
CA LYS A 583 -32.98 10.56 3.55
C LYS A 583 -32.68 11.65 4.58
N ILE A 584 -33.45 11.72 5.67
CA ILE A 584 -33.27 12.75 6.71
C ILE A 584 -32.97 12.08 8.05
N VAL A 585 -33.95 11.41 8.67
CA VAL A 585 -33.85 10.91 10.05
C VAL A 585 -32.71 9.91 10.22
N ALA A 586 -32.54 8.96 9.30
CA ALA A 586 -31.50 7.94 9.40
C ALA A 586 -30.09 8.55 9.56
N HIS A 587 -29.77 9.61 8.80
CA HIS A 587 -28.47 10.27 8.89
C HIS A 587 -28.27 10.94 10.26
N PHE A 588 -29.31 11.59 10.77
CA PHE A 588 -29.28 12.23 12.08
C PHE A 588 -29.14 11.20 13.20
N VAL A 589 -29.97 10.15 13.19
CA VAL A 589 -29.95 9.11 14.23
C VAL A 589 -28.57 8.47 14.31
N THR A 590 -27.96 8.07 13.19
CA THR A 590 -26.61 7.49 13.21
C THR A 590 -25.58 8.47 13.79
N PHE A 591 -25.52 9.71 13.30
CA PHE A 591 -24.52 10.66 13.76
C PHE A 591 -24.70 11.04 15.24
N PHE A 592 -25.90 11.47 15.62
CA PHE A 592 -26.16 11.94 16.98
C PHE A 592 -26.05 10.80 17.98
N PHE A 593 -26.56 9.60 17.67
CA PHE A 593 -26.47 8.49 18.61
C PHE A 593 -25.01 8.10 18.88
N TYR A 594 -24.24 7.83 17.81
CA TYR A 594 -22.89 7.27 17.92
C TYR A 594 -21.80 8.28 18.26
N CYS A 595 -21.96 9.54 17.85
CA CYS A 595 -20.93 10.56 18.00
C CYS A 595 -21.27 11.63 19.05
N ILE A 596 -22.51 11.69 19.56
CA ILE A 596 -22.93 12.71 20.53
C ILE A 596 -23.57 12.10 21.78
N VAL A 597 -24.61 11.27 21.65
CA VAL A 597 -25.37 10.70 22.78
C VAL A 597 -24.51 9.75 23.60
N ILE A 598 -23.85 8.77 22.97
CA ILE A 598 -22.96 7.84 23.71
C ILE A 598 -21.86 8.63 24.46
N PRO A 599 -21.09 9.53 23.82
CA PRO A 599 -20.12 10.37 24.52
C PRO A 599 -20.72 11.25 25.63
N ALA A 600 -21.93 11.78 25.45
CA ALA A 600 -22.58 12.61 26.45
C ALA A 600 -23.03 11.80 27.68
N CYS A 601 -23.58 10.60 27.49
CA CYS A 601 -23.90 9.68 28.58
C CYS A 601 -22.65 9.26 29.36
N VAL A 602 -21.52 9.12 28.69
CA VAL A 602 -20.22 8.86 29.34
C VAL A 602 -19.77 10.03 30.22
N LEU A 603 -19.98 11.27 29.78
CA LEU A 603 -19.61 12.47 30.55
C LEU A 603 -20.59 12.77 31.69
N VAL A 604 -21.84 12.31 31.58
CA VAL A 604 -22.93 12.52 32.57
C VAL A 604 -23.38 11.16 33.09
N GLN A 605 -22.68 10.68 34.13
CA GLN A 605 -22.83 9.32 34.67
C GLN A 605 -24.24 8.99 35.20
N ASP A 606 -25.09 9.99 35.43
CA ASP A 606 -26.47 9.83 35.93
C ASP A 606 -27.47 9.36 34.87
N ILE A 607 -27.08 9.27 33.58
CA ILE A 607 -27.96 8.86 32.49
C ILE A 607 -27.61 7.43 32.04
N PRO A 608 -28.30 6.39 32.58
CA PRO A 608 -28.03 5.03 32.18
C PRO A 608 -28.42 4.81 30.71
N LEU A 609 -27.47 4.40 29.87
CA LEU A 609 -27.73 4.03 28.49
C LEU A 609 -28.06 2.53 28.40
N PRO A 610 -29.28 2.13 28.04
CA PRO A 610 -29.64 0.72 28.00
C PRO A 610 -28.81 -0.04 26.98
N LYS A 611 -28.15 -1.13 27.40
CA LYS A 611 -27.29 -1.96 26.55
C LYS A 611 -28.02 -2.49 25.30
N PHE A 612 -29.33 -2.73 25.37
CA PHE A 612 -30.09 -3.16 24.20
C PHE A 612 -30.18 -2.09 23.10
N VAL A 613 -30.21 -0.81 23.48
CA VAL A 613 -30.23 0.32 22.54
C VAL A 613 -28.82 0.58 22.00
N ALA A 614 -27.81 0.55 22.87
CA ALA A 614 -26.42 0.85 22.50
C ALA A 614 -25.71 -0.25 21.72
N VAL A 615 -26.08 -1.52 21.94
CA VAL A 615 -25.35 -2.68 21.42
C VAL A 615 -26.24 -3.58 20.57
N TYR A 616 -27.35 -4.08 21.11
CA TYR A 616 -28.13 -5.13 20.44
C TYR A 616 -28.86 -4.63 19.18
N ILE A 617 -29.57 -3.50 19.24
CA ILE A 617 -30.26 -2.93 18.07
C ILE A 617 -29.26 -2.60 16.95
N PRO A 618 -28.16 -1.85 17.21
CA PRO A 618 -27.06 -1.66 16.28
C PRO A 618 -26.52 -2.94 15.66
N ALA A 619 -26.22 -3.95 16.48
CA ALA A 619 -25.65 -5.21 16.02
C ALA A 619 -26.60 -5.92 15.05
N ILE A 620 -27.90 -5.98 15.36
CA ILE A 620 -28.90 -6.59 14.49
C ILE A 620 -29.00 -5.84 13.15
N ILE A 621 -29.11 -4.51 13.17
CA ILE A 621 -29.18 -3.69 11.95
C ILE A 621 -27.93 -3.92 11.09
N THR A 622 -26.76 -3.97 11.74
CA THR A 622 -25.49 -4.15 11.04
C THR A 622 -25.36 -5.55 10.43
N VAL A 623 -25.79 -6.60 11.16
CA VAL A 623 -25.84 -7.97 10.64
C VAL A 623 -26.78 -8.06 9.43
N LEU A 624 -27.98 -7.46 9.53
CA LEU A 624 -28.94 -7.42 8.42
C LEU A 624 -28.38 -6.73 7.18
N ASN A 625 -27.65 -5.63 7.35
CA ASN A 625 -27.00 -4.94 6.25
C ASN A 625 -25.95 -5.83 5.55
N CYS A 626 -25.25 -6.68 6.31
CA CYS A 626 -24.19 -7.53 5.77
C CYS A 626 -24.62 -8.84 5.12
N VAL A 627 -25.86 -9.29 5.33
CA VAL A 627 -26.38 -10.50 4.66
C VAL A 627 -26.27 -10.38 3.13
N THR A 628 -26.36 -9.16 2.60
CA THR A 628 -26.29 -8.86 1.16
C THR A 628 -24.86 -8.91 0.60
N THR A 629 -23.84 -8.85 1.46
CA THR A 629 -22.42 -8.77 1.08
C THR A 629 -21.54 -9.76 1.85
N PRO A 630 -21.78 -11.09 1.72
CA PRO A 630 -21.03 -12.10 2.46
C PRO A 630 -19.51 -12.04 2.20
N ARG A 631 -19.09 -11.55 1.02
CA ARG A 631 -17.68 -11.35 0.68
C ARG A 631 -16.97 -10.31 1.55
N SER A 632 -17.71 -9.32 2.05
CA SER A 632 -17.16 -8.18 2.79
C SER A 632 -17.51 -8.21 4.27
N MET A 633 -18.11 -9.30 4.78
CA MET A 633 -18.47 -9.45 6.20
C MET A 633 -17.29 -9.22 7.15
N HIS A 634 -16.10 -9.67 6.80
CA HIS A 634 -14.89 -9.43 7.58
C HIS A 634 -14.64 -7.92 7.85
N LEU A 635 -15.13 -7.01 6.99
CA LEU A 635 -14.93 -5.55 7.07
C LEU A 635 -15.96 -4.85 7.97
N LEU A 636 -16.85 -5.59 8.62
CA LEU A 636 -17.99 -5.05 9.36
C LEU A 636 -17.61 -3.96 10.37
N ILE A 637 -16.60 -4.22 11.17
CA ILE A 637 -16.15 -3.30 12.22
C ILE A 637 -15.65 -1.99 11.58
N PHE A 638 -14.83 -2.09 10.53
CA PHE A 638 -14.34 -0.92 9.80
C PHE A 638 -15.47 -0.16 9.10
N TRP A 639 -16.46 -0.88 8.59
CA TRP A 639 -17.65 -0.30 7.98
C TRP A 639 -18.45 0.54 8.98
N ILE A 640 -18.75 0.01 10.16
CA ILE A 640 -19.45 0.75 11.22
C ILE A 640 -18.71 2.04 11.57
N LEU A 641 -17.42 1.92 11.89
CA LEU A 641 -16.60 3.07 12.30
C LEU A 641 -16.54 4.14 11.20
N PHE A 642 -16.42 3.71 9.94
CA PHE A 642 -16.36 4.60 8.79
C PHE A 642 -17.71 5.22 8.44
N GLU A 643 -18.81 4.48 8.52
CA GLU A 643 -20.16 4.99 8.32
C GLU A 643 -20.53 6.04 9.36
N ASN A 644 -20.03 5.91 10.60
CA ASN A 644 -20.15 6.95 11.62
C ASN A 644 -19.39 8.23 11.24
N VAL A 645 -18.17 8.15 10.71
CA VAL A 645 -17.46 9.32 10.15
C VAL A 645 -18.28 9.95 9.01
N MET A 646 -18.82 9.13 8.10
CA MET A 646 -19.60 9.61 6.96
C MET A 646 -20.95 10.20 7.37
N SER A 647 -21.55 9.73 8.45
CA SER A 647 -22.80 10.25 9.00
C SER A 647 -22.71 11.75 9.31
N MET A 648 -21.56 12.22 9.81
CA MET A 648 -21.29 13.65 10.06
C MET A 648 -21.41 14.46 8.76
N HIS A 649 -20.81 13.97 7.68
CA HIS A 649 -20.89 14.62 6.37
C HIS A 649 -22.30 14.61 5.79
N ARG A 650 -23.02 13.50 5.96
CA ARG A 650 -24.41 13.36 5.48
C ARG A 650 -25.35 14.28 6.25
N VAL A 651 -25.25 14.37 7.58
CA VAL A 651 -26.03 15.32 8.40
C VAL A 651 -25.78 16.76 7.96
N LYS A 652 -24.50 17.14 7.81
CA LYS A 652 -24.15 18.48 7.31
C LYS A 652 -24.79 18.76 5.95
N ALA A 653 -24.70 17.81 5.01
CA ALA A 653 -25.28 17.94 3.68
C ALA A 653 -26.82 18.02 3.72
N THR A 654 -27.48 17.21 4.54
CA THR A 654 -28.94 17.23 4.73
C THR A 654 -29.41 18.57 5.30
N ILE A 655 -28.72 19.13 6.30
CA ILE A 655 -29.03 20.46 6.85
C ILE A 655 -28.93 21.53 5.76
N ILE A 656 -27.83 21.53 4.99
CA ILE A 656 -27.63 22.46 3.87
C ILE A 656 -28.78 22.34 2.85
N GLY A 657 -29.18 21.11 2.51
CA GLY A 657 -30.29 20.85 1.58
C GLY A 657 -31.65 21.32 2.09
N LEU A 658 -31.97 21.10 3.38
CA LEU A 658 -33.24 21.54 3.98
C LEU A 658 -33.34 23.07 4.12
N LEU A 659 -32.22 23.72 4.45
CA LEU A 659 -32.15 25.17 4.67
C LEU A 659 -31.89 25.97 3.39
N GLU A 660 -31.65 25.30 2.26
CA GLU A 660 -31.25 25.95 0.99
C GLU A 660 -30.03 26.90 1.15
N ALA A 661 -29.05 26.51 1.96
CA ALA A 661 -27.87 27.32 2.24
C ALA A 661 -26.89 27.40 1.02
N ASN A 662 -25.87 28.27 1.10
CA ASN A 662 -24.85 28.37 0.07
C ASN A 662 -24.25 26.98 -0.24
N ARG A 663 -24.13 26.63 -1.54
CA ARG A 663 -23.62 25.35 -2.11
C ARG A 663 -24.64 24.22 -2.34
N VAL A 664 -25.94 24.44 -2.19
CA VAL A 664 -26.97 23.40 -2.45
C VAL A 664 -27.00 22.91 -3.90
N ASN A 665 -26.73 23.81 -4.85
CA ASN A 665 -26.72 23.51 -6.28
C ASN A 665 -25.31 23.35 -6.87
N GLU A 666 -24.27 23.24 -6.04
CA GLU A 666 -22.90 23.10 -6.54
C GLU A 666 -22.69 21.69 -7.12
N TRP A 667 -22.57 21.63 -8.45
CA TRP A 667 -22.27 20.40 -9.16
C TRP A 667 -20.76 20.25 -9.36
N VAL A 668 -20.13 19.45 -8.50
CA VAL A 668 -18.70 19.11 -8.61
C VAL A 668 -18.58 17.74 -9.27
N VAL A 669 -17.92 17.69 -10.43
CA VAL A 669 -17.58 16.41 -11.08
C VAL A 669 -16.68 15.61 -10.14
N THR A 670 -17.11 14.39 -9.81
CA THR A 670 -16.28 13.49 -9.00
C THR A 670 -15.22 12.86 -9.89
N ASP A 671 -13.96 13.22 -9.66
CA ASP A 671 -12.84 12.59 -10.33
C ASP A 671 -12.75 11.12 -9.91
N LYS A 672 -13.07 10.24 -10.86
CA LYS A 672 -12.84 8.80 -10.73
C LYS A 672 -11.42 8.45 -11.18
N LEU A 673 -10.87 7.34 -10.69
CA LEU A 673 -9.48 6.94 -10.92
C LEU A 673 -9.15 6.85 -12.42
N GLY A 674 -10.07 6.33 -13.23
CA GLY A 674 -9.93 6.25 -14.69
C GLY A 674 -9.77 7.62 -15.37
N ASN A 675 -10.47 8.65 -14.91
CA ASN A 675 -10.37 10.01 -15.45
C ASN A 675 -9.06 10.68 -15.04
N ALA A 676 -8.62 10.49 -13.79
CA ALA A 676 -7.36 11.02 -13.30
C ALA A 676 -6.15 10.40 -14.02
N LEU A 677 -6.19 9.09 -14.31
CA LEU A 677 -5.16 8.40 -15.08
C LEU A 677 -5.12 8.87 -16.54
N LYS A 678 -6.29 9.10 -17.18
CA LYS A 678 -6.38 9.65 -18.54
C LYS A 678 -5.85 11.10 -18.64
N GLN A 679 -6.16 11.96 -17.67
CA GLN A 679 -5.61 13.31 -17.61
C GLN A 679 -4.08 13.30 -17.43
N LYS A 680 -3.54 12.37 -16.62
CA LYS A 680 -2.08 12.17 -16.47
C LYS A 680 -1.40 11.70 -17.76
N ALA A 681 -2.06 10.86 -18.56
CA ALA A 681 -1.56 10.44 -19.85
C ALA A 681 -1.51 11.59 -20.87
N ASN A 682 -2.48 12.52 -20.82
CA ASN A 682 -2.58 13.66 -21.73
C ASN A 682 -1.70 14.86 -21.34
N THR A 683 -1.26 14.97 -20.09
CA THR A 683 -0.43 16.09 -19.57
C THR A 683 1.06 15.77 -19.51
N SER A 684 1.58 15.08 -20.53
CA SER A 684 3.03 14.81 -20.65
C SER A 684 3.89 16.05 -20.95
N LYS A 685 3.27 17.22 -21.19
CA LYS A 685 3.98 18.49 -21.43
C LYS A 685 3.60 19.51 -20.34
N SER A 686 4.58 19.87 -19.51
CA SER A 686 4.53 20.81 -18.37
C SER A 686 4.30 20.16 -16.99
N ARG A 687 5.39 19.65 -16.41
CA ARG A 687 5.50 19.37 -14.97
C ARG A 687 6.17 20.55 -14.28
N THR A 688 5.41 21.59 -13.95
CA THR A 688 5.78 22.42 -12.80
C THR A 688 5.51 21.58 -11.54
N LYS A 689 6.57 21.26 -10.78
CA LYS A 689 6.47 20.62 -9.45
C LYS A 689 5.57 21.48 -8.57
N LYS A 690 4.27 21.17 -8.46
CA LYS A 690 3.46 21.72 -7.38
C LYS A 690 4.02 21.17 -6.07
N ARG A 691 4.45 22.09 -5.21
CA ARG A 691 4.99 21.81 -3.88
C ARG A 691 3.89 21.10 -3.09
N PHE A 692 4.19 19.93 -2.53
CA PHE A 692 3.28 19.17 -1.69
C PHE A 692 2.88 20.03 -0.49
N GLN A 693 1.67 20.57 -0.47
CA GLN A 693 1.17 21.34 0.67
C GLN A 693 0.56 20.37 1.67
N PHE A 694 1.20 20.24 2.84
CA PHE A 694 0.76 19.38 3.94
C PHE A 694 -0.69 19.67 4.39
N GLY A 695 -1.15 20.92 4.21
CA GLY A 695 -2.49 21.38 4.57
C GLY A 695 -3.65 20.80 3.76
N ASP A 696 -3.43 20.36 2.52
CA ASP A 696 -4.52 19.86 1.65
C ASP A 696 -5.10 18.51 2.11
N ARG A 697 -4.43 17.84 3.06
CA ARG A 697 -4.79 16.51 3.58
C ARG A 697 -5.49 16.54 4.92
N ILE A 698 -5.50 17.69 5.59
CA ILE A 698 -6.00 17.82 6.95
C ILE A 698 -7.46 18.25 6.90
N HIS A 699 -8.33 17.40 7.43
CA HIS A 699 -9.74 17.68 7.60
C HIS A 699 -10.03 18.00 9.07
N LEU A 700 -10.10 19.31 9.36
CA LEU A 700 -10.17 19.83 10.72
C LEU A 700 -11.42 19.38 11.49
N MET A 701 -12.55 19.18 10.81
CA MET A 701 -13.81 18.77 11.47
C MET A 701 -13.69 17.34 12.01
N GLU A 702 -13.08 16.46 11.24
CA GLU A 702 -12.83 15.07 11.59
C GLU A 702 -11.80 14.98 12.72
N ILE A 703 -10.76 15.81 12.71
CA ILE A 703 -9.80 15.90 13.81
C ILE A 703 -10.46 16.41 15.08
N PHE A 704 -11.27 17.47 14.99
CA PHE A 704 -11.98 18.01 16.15
C PHE A 704 -12.91 16.98 16.78
N MET A 705 -13.72 16.29 15.96
CA MET A 705 -14.59 15.20 16.44
C MET A 705 -13.78 14.04 17.01
N GLY A 706 -12.67 13.66 16.36
CA GLY A 706 -11.74 12.65 16.89
C GLY A 706 -11.17 13.02 18.25
N SER A 707 -10.77 14.28 18.45
CA SER A 707 -10.27 14.81 19.74
C SER A 707 -11.36 14.82 20.81
N PHE A 708 -12.59 15.21 20.47
CA PHE A 708 -13.73 15.15 21.39
C PHE A 708 -14.01 13.71 21.84
N LEU A 709 -14.10 12.76 20.90
CA LEU A 709 -14.33 11.36 21.22
C LEU A 709 -13.18 10.74 22.01
N LEU A 710 -11.94 11.13 21.70
CA LEU A 710 -10.77 10.70 22.46
C LEU A 710 -10.85 11.20 23.90
N TYR A 711 -11.22 12.46 24.11
CA TYR A 711 -11.40 13.03 25.45
C TYR A 711 -12.48 12.27 26.24
N CYS A 712 -13.64 12.01 25.62
CA CYS A 712 -14.69 11.23 26.26
C CYS A 712 -14.24 9.79 26.55
N GLY A 713 -13.47 9.17 25.64
CA GLY A 713 -12.90 7.84 25.85
C GLY A 713 -11.92 7.81 27.01
N ILE A 714 -11.05 8.82 27.14
CA ILE A 714 -10.14 8.96 28.29
C ILE A 714 -10.96 9.16 29.58
N TYR A 715 -12.01 9.98 29.55
CA TYR A 715 -12.85 10.21 30.72
C TYR A 715 -13.58 8.94 31.19
N ASP A 716 -14.24 8.21 30.28
CA ASP A 716 -14.89 6.93 30.59
C ASP A 716 -13.89 5.91 31.12
N PHE A 717 -12.70 5.92 30.55
CA PHE A 717 -11.62 5.05 30.98
C PHE A 717 -11.14 5.34 32.41
N THR A 718 -11.05 6.62 32.78
CA THR A 718 -10.58 7.03 34.11
C THR A 718 -11.65 6.99 35.19
N PHE A 719 -12.90 7.25 34.85
CA PHE A 719 -13.98 7.48 35.81
C PHE A 719 -15.24 6.64 35.56
N GLY A 720 -15.39 6.04 34.38
CA GLY A 720 -16.58 5.31 33.96
C GLY A 720 -16.55 3.82 34.33
N ASN A 721 -17.73 3.19 34.33
CA ASN A 721 -17.92 1.79 34.70
C ASN A 721 -18.38 0.89 33.53
N ASP A 722 -18.70 1.44 32.36
CA ASP A 722 -19.49 0.74 31.32
C ASP A 722 -18.72 0.30 30.05
N LEU A 723 -17.37 0.30 30.08
CA LEU A 723 -16.49 -0.14 28.99
C LEU A 723 -16.73 0.58 27.63
N PHE A 724 -17.45 1.70 27.60
CA PHE A 724 -17.73 2.45 26.37
C PHE A 724 -16.46 3.06 25.76
N TYR A 725 -15.41 3.26 26.57
CA TYR A 725 -14.09 3.73 26.13
C TYR A 725 -13.52 2.89 24.98
N VAL A 726 -13.80 1.58 24.92
CA VAL A 726 -13.33 0.70 23.84
C VAL A 726 -13.86 1.19 22.50
N TYR A 727 -15.18 1.39 22.43
CA TYR A 727 -15.83 1.95 21.24
C TYR A 727 -15.34 3.36 20.95
N LEU A 728 -15.25 4.23 21.96
CA LEU A 728 -14.84 5.63 21.79
C LEU A 728 -13.40 5.75 21.24
N PHE A 729 -12.47 4.91 21.68
CA PHE A 729 -11.11 4.89 21.16
C PHE A 729 -11.05 4.41 19.71
N PHE A 730 -11.78 3.36 19.35
CA PHE A 730 -11.85 2.90 17.95
C PHE A 730 -12.52 3.95 17.05
N GLN A 731 -13.58 4.60 17.52
CA GLN A 731 -14.28 5.65 16.78
C GLN A 731 -13.41 6.91 16.62
N ALA A 732 -12.73 7.35 17.69
CA ALA A 732 -11.76 8.45 17.62
C ALA A 732 -10.64 8.15 16.62
N SER A 733 -10.12 6.92 16.63
CA SER A 733 -9.11 6.46 15.67
C SER A 733 -9.61 6.55 14.23
N ALA A 734 -10.84 6.13 13.94
CA ALA A 734 -11.44 6.25 12.62
C ALA A 734 -11.57 7.70 12.15
N PHE A 735 -11.98 8.61 13.05
CA PHE A 735 -12.02 10.05 12.78
C PHE A 735 -10.64 10.64 12.53
N PHE A 736 -9.60 10.25 13.26
CA PHE A 736 -8.23 10.69 12.99
C PHE A 736 -7.70 10.14 11.66
N ILE A 737 -7.94 8.85 11.35
CA ILE A 737 -7.53 8.24 10.08
C ILE A 737 -8.16 8.99 8.89
N ALA A 738 -9.44 9.33 8.98
CA ALA A 738 -10.11 10.18 7.99
C ALA A 738 -9.58 11.63 8.00
N GLY A 739 -9.39 12.20 9.19
CA GLY A 739 -8.95 13.59 9.40
C GLY A 739 -7.55 13.90 8.90
N PHE A 740 -6.62 12.95 8.98
CA PHE A 740 -5.28 13.07 8.41
C PHE A 740 -5.18 12.62 6.94
N GLY A 741 -6.30 12.22 6.33
CA GLY A 741 -6.37 11.85 4.92
C GLY A 741 -5.71 10.50 4.60
N TYR A 742 -5.76 9.53 5.52
CA TYR A 742 -5.26 8.17 5.30
C TYR A 742 -6.30 7.21 4.69
N VAL A 743 -7.50 7.71 4.36
CA VAL A 743 -8.57 6.94 3.72
C VAL A 743 -8.55 7.16 2.20
N GLY A 744 -8.62 6.08 1.42
CA GLY A 744 -8.65 6.11 -0.04
C GLY A 744 -7.28 5.98 -0.72
N THR A 745 -7.26 5.90 -2.04
CA THR A 745 -6.04 5.91 -2.87
C THR A 745 -5.49 7.33 -2.95
N PHE A 746 -4.17 7.48 -2.95
CA PHE A 746 -3.54 8.77 -3.21
C PHE A 746 -3.40 8.98 -4.71
N VAL A 747 -4.04 10.02 -5.23
CA VAL A 747 -3.75 10.53 -6.56
C VAL A 747 -3.06 11.88 -6.36
N SER A 748 -1.75 11.95 -6.61
CA SER A 748 -1.08 13.24 -6.71
C SER A 748 -1.62 13.98 -7.94
N ASN A 749 -2.21 15.16 -7.70
CA ASN A 749 -2.54 16.13 -8.75
C ASN A 749 -1.27 16.60 -9.46
#